data_AF-A0A353DJL8-F1
#
_entry.id   AF-A0A353DJL8-F1
#
_cell.length_a   1.000
_cell.length_b   1.000
_cell.length_c   1.000
_cell.angle_alpha   90.00
_cell.angle_beta   90.00
_cell.angle_gamma   90.00
#
_symmetry.space_group_name_H-M   'P 1'
#
loop_
_entity.id
_entity.type
_entity.pdbx_description
1 polymer ?
#
loop_
_entity_poly.entity_id
_entity_poly.type
_entity_poly.pdbx_seq_one_letter_code
_entity_poly.pdbx_strand_id
1 'polypeptide(L)'
;MVILFRFTSHNMKVLSLILLSTLALKADPRISSWFTADSGSYARIFETTVDETAGNAVTTWDRGQGVQAQSTYAGIHEISSSANWVYLRSTGLASHTMGPWYLNEAKTNLFPNYPANTGVIYRIPRTPNVPANKSGTTLGAAGFYVNGVAMFDNRDAFSYSNSNGTDSSPRNGINGDDVWNRDAYVNESVTFDAGNAHQAGRQYHYHANPPGLRHSLGDSVDYDPSTNTYNENFNGSHSPILAWAADGFPIYGPYGYDDPNNPASAVRRILPGYAKRAITNRTTLPQWAADFQNKSTSLPANEYGPPVNATYVIGHYIEDYEFLGTGDLDLYNGRTCITPEFPAGTYAYFVTIEADGTPAFPYAIGREYYGEPNGGTVNNINEAVTIHFEGGPEKSLTFDQSVSNSNDLTLTWSAVEGGQYVIESSTILRDDSWVREITYAEPTGDKLNLTDTGALATNSQKFYRARLTDIAEFDQTGFDFSFTPGTVSLFHLPTDPPLPTSVTLASVGGITATVVNYDSATGIIRLLFDDSSLAPGEYPALINGSITSSDTYSIAGPNNVLLLILDDWGIDASELYNTAGPGIQLANMPTLKNLADNGLLFTRGYSQPICSPTRATLLTGRQPYQHGVGNPGANSTLPDAELTFPEIISTEAPNYGLASFGKWHLGSGNTGAFETGGWPNFTGTLQGGIPDYNEWVHVKIENNILTDSGTNITDLVTAGDYLSPYATSVQVDEAVSFITGQGSDPWVVWMGFNAPHTPFHDPPANLAPSGNYSTSGNSNKDLYIRSLEALDTEIARLLTSVDLSKTNIIIIGDNGTPGQVDQAPAGGIAGAKGSLNEGGIHVPFFAIGPDILQIGTSDKLVHVADLFSTVLDLTNVEIPAGIDHHSDSLVPIFNGTDTADRCIIAEVFGQNENDGRSLIMDDWPNYKLISTQDVSDPDDTPVYQMYLLGANGVEASTLTTPPNSGDAHEAAYLALLAKDQSLAPDSSGDGEIVNIDLPANAPPLINNNNGNIVRPNGITIGGVAATWDTGNITDGGTTTSAARVDESGDPDRFSVVADFDVAASGLNSGQSYDIIVSFPGAGGTSRLFTATNQFFVP
;
A
#
# COMPACT_ATOMS: atom_id res chain seq x y z
N MET A 1 18.86 -5.16 -17.29
CA MET A 1 20.27 -5.61 -17.19
C MET A 1 20.26 -7.07 -16.73
N VAL A 2 20.64 -8.02 -17.58
CA VAL A 2 20.55 -9.47 -17.28
C VAL A 2 21.88 -9.95 -16.70
N ILE A 3 21.91 -10.34 -15.42
CA ILE A 3 23.10 -10.94 -14.79
C ILE A 3 22.86 -12.45 -14.62
N LEU A 4 23.75 -13.27 -15.18
CA LEU A 4 23.71 -14.74 -15.13
C LEU A 4 24.10 -15.29 -13.75
N PHE A 5 23.30 -16.17 -13.16
CA PHE A 5 23.76 -17.14 -12.17
C PHE A 5 23.36 -18.57 -12.57
N ARG A 6 24.36 -19.46 -12.60
CA ARG A 6 24.18 -20.92 -12.72
C ARG A 6 24.40 -21.52 -11.34
N PHE A 7 23.39 -22.12 -10.76
CA PHE A 7 23.56 -22.96 -9.57
C PHE A 7 24.03 -24.36 -10.01
N THR A 8 25.31 -24.65 -9.79
CA THR A 8 25.78 -26.02 -9.59
C THR A 8 26.63 -26.03 -8.35
N SER A 9 26.21 -26.79 -7.35
CA SER A 9 27.06 -27.22 -6.25
C SER A 9 28.32 -27.84 -6.85
N HIS A 10 29.48 -27.23 -6.63
CA HIS A 10 30.81 -27.84 -6.45
C HIS A 10 31.85 -26.72 -6.37
N ASN A 11 32.77 -26.85 -5.41
CA ASN A 11 33.83 -25.92 -5.05
C ASN A 11 34.64 -25.32 -6.23
N MET A 12 35.13 -24.11 -5.97
CA MET A 12 36.32 -23.42 -6.53
C MET A 12 36.20 -22.58 -7.82
N LYS A 13 36.57 -21.29 -7.63
CA LYS A 13 37.19 -20.34 -8.59
C LYS A 13 36.27 -19.52 -9.52
N VAL A 14 35.46 -18.62 -8.96
CA VAL A 14 35.08 -17.35 -9.63
C VAL A 14 35.02 -16.20 -8.62
N LEU A 15 36.05 -16.05 -7.77
CA LEU A 15 36.15 -14.93 -6.81
C LEU A 15 37.22 -13.89 -7.19
N SER A 16 37.83 -14.03 -8.38
CA SER A 16 39.08 -13.31 -8.69
C SER A 16 39.01 -12.34 -9.87
N LEU A 17 37.87 -12.19 -10.56
CA LEU A 17 37.73 -11.23 -11.67
C LEU A 17 36.87 -10.00 -11.33
N ILE A 18 35.87 -10.13 -10.46
CA ILE A 18 35.01 -9.01 -10.03
C ILE A 18 35.71 -8.11 -9.00
N LEU A 19 36.68 -8.65 -8.25
CA LEU A 19 37.48 -7.87 -7.30
C LEU A 19 38.47 -6.89 -7.98
N LEU A 20 38.82 -7.11 -9.26
CA LEU A 20 39.77 -6.25 -9.97
C LEU A 20 39.14 -5.00 -10.59
N SER A 21 37.83 -4.99 -10.88
CA SER A 21 37.12 -3.78 -11.34
C SER A 21 36.67 -2.89 -10.19
N THR A 22 36.36 -3.44 -9.01
CA THR A 22 36.06 -2.66 -7.80
C THR A 22 37.30 -2.03 -7.17
N LEU A 23 38.50 -2.56 -7.45
CA LEU A 23 39.77 -1.93 -7.07
C LEU A 23 40.12 -0.69 -7.92
N ALA A 24 39.53 -0.54 -9.12
CA ALA A 24 39.85 0.55 -10.04
C ALA A 24 38.96 1.79 -9.88
N LEU A 25 37.87 1.73 -9.10
CA LEU A 25 36.99 2.88 -8.80
C LEU A 25 37.23 3.54 -7.44
N LYS A 26 38.17 3.03 -6.62
CA LYS A 26 38.76 3.75 -5.48
C LYS A 26 39.72 4.90 -5.92
N ALA A 27 39.54 5.46 -7.12
CA ALA A 27 40.60 6.11 -7.89
C ALA A 27 40.74 7.63 -7.74
N ASP A 28 39.78 8.35 -7.15
CA ASP A 28 39.94 9.76 -6.80
C ASP A 28 39.02 10.12 -5.61
N PRO A 29 39.56 10.41 -4.41
CA PRO A 29 38.77 10.79 -3.24
C PRO A 29 37.85 12.00 -3.47
N ARG A 30 38.19 12.86 -4.43
CA ARG A 30 37.37 14.02 -4.84
C ARG A 30 36.09 13.65 -5.57
N ILE A 31 35.98 12.41 -6.04
CA ILE A 31 34.79 11.86 -6.69
C ILE A 31 34.13 10.86 -5.74
N SER A 32 34.91 9.96 -5.13
CA SER A 32 34.36 8.86 -4.34
C SER A 32 33.76 9.26 -2.99
N SER A 33 34.12 10.42 -2.43
CA SER A 33 33.62 10.85 -1.11
C SER A 33 32.16 11.32 -1.13
N TRP A 34 31.61 11.62 -2.31
CA TRP A 34 30.24 12.12 -2.48
C TRP A 34 29.19 11.01 -2.58
N PHE A 35 29.59 9.74 -2.68
CA PHE A 35 28.67 8.61 -2.68
C PHE A 35 28.20 8.32 -1.25
N THR A 36 27.08 8.91 -0.85
CA THR A 36 26.42 8.60 0.43
C THR A 36 25.28 7.61 0.23
N ALA A 37 25.01 6.76 1.22
CA ALA A 37 24.03 5.66 1.09
C ALA A 37 22.62 6.16 0.73
N ASP A 38 22.23 7.30 1.29
CA ASP A 38 20.88 7.85 1.16
C ASP A 38 20.78 9.00 0.13
N SER A 39 21.85 9.24 -0.66
CA SER A 39 21.84 10.25 -1.72
C SER A 39 20.79 9.89 -2.78
N GLY A 40 19.87 10.82 -3.04
CA GLY A 40 18.76 10.58 -3.96
C GLY A 40 17.54 9.89 -3.35
N SER A 41 17.37 9.93 -2.03
CA SER A 41 16.10 9.63 -1.33
C SER A 41 15.30 10.91 -1.11
N TYR A 42 14.00 10.85 -0.80
CA TYR A 42 13.23 12.06 -0.52
C TYR A 42 13.75 12.82 0.71
N ALA A 43 13.86 14.14 0.56
CA ALA A 43 14.14 15.06 1.65
C ALA A 43 12.98 15.05 2.66
N ARG A 44 13.30 15.06 3.95
CA ARG A 44 12.33 14.96 5.04
C ARG A 44 12.59 16.01 6.10
N ILE A 45 11.52 16.57 6.68
CA ILE A 45 11.62 17.43 7.85
C ILE A 45 10.66 16.99 8.96
N PHE A 46 11.05 17.28 10.20
CA PHE A 46 10.10 17.46 11.30
C PHE A 46 9.71 18.92 11.38
N GLU A 47 8.42 19.23 11.20
CA GLU A 47 7.95 20.62 11.27
C GLU A 47 7.93 21.14 12.72
N THR A 48 7.58 20.26 13.67
CA THR A 48 7.52 20.59 15.10
C THR A 48 8.13 19.51 15.97
N THR A 49 8.31 19.82 17.25
CA THR A 49 8.77 18.84 18.25
C THR A 49 7.72 17.76 18.54
N VAL A 50 6.44 18.03 18.26
CA VAL A 50 5.38 17.01 18.34
C VAL A 50 5.57 15.97 17.23
N ASP A 51 5.85 16.43 16.01
CA ASP A 51 6.10 15.56 14.85
C ASP A 51 7.36 14.72 15.05
N GLU A 52 8.44 15.35 15.55
CA GLU A 52 9.69 14.70 15.94
C GLU A 52 9.45 13.58 16.97
N THR A 53 8.67 13.85 18.03
CA THR A 53 8.37 12.87 19.08
C THR A 53 7.52 11.70 18.55
N ALA A 54 6.66 11.95 17.55
CA ALA A 54 5.82 10.94 16.94
C ALA A 54 6.53 10.16 15.81
N GLY A 55 7.71 10.62 15.36
CA GLY A 55 8.38 10.07 14.18
C GLY A 55 7.71 10.46 12.85
N ASN A 56 6.87 11.49 12.84
CA ASN A 56 6.05 11.90 11.70
C ASN A 56 6.80 12.92 10.82
N ALA A 57 7.81 12.47 10.08
CA ALA A 57 8.50 13.32 9.11
C ALA A 57 7.70 13.49 7.82
N VAL A 58 7.76 14.67 7.20
CA VAL A 58 7.04 15.00 5.96
C VAL A 58 8.02 15.27 4.81
N THR A 59 7.61 15.00 3.57
CA THR A 59 8.40 15.26 2.34
C THR A 59 7.99 16.54 1.59
N THR A 60 6.91 17.19 2.04
CA THR A 60 6.40 18.48 1.56
C THR A 60 6.09 19.38 2.74
N TRP A 61 6.29 20.69 2.58
CA TRP A 61 6.08 21.65 3.66
C TRP A 61 5.92 23.08 3.12
N ASP A 62 5.30 23.96 3.91
CA ASP A 62 5.08 25.37 3.55
C ASP A 62 5.41 26.29 4.72
N ARG A 63 6.57 26.96 4.65
CA ARG A 63 6.89 28.00 5.63
C ARG A 63 7.87 29.06 5.15
N GLY A 64 7.41 30.31 5.19
CA GLY A 64 8.23 31.48 4.90
C GLY A 64 8.75 31.46 3.48
N GLN A 65 10.07 31.63 3.29
CA GLN A 65 10.67 31.57 1.97
C GLN A 65 10.86 30.15 1.44
N GLY A 66 10.92 29.12 2.30
CA GLY A 66 11.16 27.72 1.89
C GLY A 66 9.89 26.91 1.82
N VAL A 67 9.16 27.10 0.73
CA VAL A 67 8.03 26.24 0.35
C VAL A 67 8.54 25.09 -0.51
N GLN A 68 8.12 23.87 -0.18
CA GLN A 68 8.38 22.64 -0.91
C GLN A 68 7.04 21.94 -1.18
N ALA A 69 6.38 22.35 -2.27
CA ALA A 69 5.02 21.92 -2.61
C ALA A 69 4.95 20.49 -3.19
N GLN A 70 6.05 20.00 -3.76
CA GLN A 70 6.21 18.64 -4.24
C GLN A 70 7.43 18.02 -3.55
N SER A 71 7.41 16.71 -3.32
CA SER A 71 8.57 15.99 -2.80
C SER A 71 9.80 16.27 -3.67
N THR A 72 10.98 16.28 -3.04
CA THR A 72 12.25 16.49 -3.73
C THR A 72 13.31 15.57 -3.15
N TYR A 73 14.29 15.17 -3.94
CA TYR A 73 15.35 14.29 -3.46
C TYR A 73 16.41 15.09 -2.66
N ALA A 74 16.91 14.50 -1.59
CA ALA A 74 17.99 15.02 -0.76
C ALA A 74 19.35 14.47 -1.20
N GLY A 75 20.43 15.07 -0.69
CA GLY A 75 21.78 14.61 -0.96
C GLY A 75 22.33 15.09 -2.29
N ILE A 76 23.37 14.41 -2.75
CA ILE A 76 23.90 14.58 -4.10
C ILE A 76 23.05 13.73 -5.04
N HIS A 77 22.63 14.26 -6.19
CA HIS A 77 21.94 13.46 -7.20
C HIS A 77 22.72 13.35 -8.52
N GLU A 78 23.76 14.16 -8.75
CA GLU A 78 24.70 13.95 -9.85
C GLU A 78 26.13 14.25 -9.40
N ILE A 79 27.08 13.38 -9.76
CA ILE A 79 28.52 13.66 -9.66
C ILE A 79 29.11 13.54 -11.06
N SER A 80 29.75 14.60 -11.53
CA SER A 80 30.43 14.60 -12.82
C SER A 80 31.81 15.26 -12.72
N SER A 81 32.72 15.00 -13.67
CA SER A 81 34.06 15.59 -13.63
C SER A 81 34.62 15.91 -15.00
N SER A 82 35.46 16.93 -15.06
CA SER A 82 36.36 17.19 -16.19
C SER A 82 37.83 16.98 -15.79
N ALA A 83 38.75 17.40 -16.66
CA ALA A 83 40.18 17.38 -16.34
C ALA A 83 40.52 18.28 -15.13
N ASN A 84 39.77 19.37 -14.93
CA ASN A 84 40.09 20.40 -13.94
C ASN A 84 39.11 20.46 -12.78
N TRP A 85 37.89 19.94 -12.93
CA TRP A 85 36.80 20.15 -11.99
C TRP A 85 36.10 18.84 -11.62
N VAL A 86 35.60 18.77 -10.40
CA VAL A 86 34.48 17.88 -10.03
C VAL A 86 33.26 18.78 -9.86
N TYR A 87 32.15 18.38 -10.47
CA TYR A 87 30.85 19.01 -10.42
C TYR A 87 29.88 18.15 -9.62
N LEU A 88 28.99 18.81 -8.91
CA LEU A 88 27.97 18.19 -8.07
C LEU A 88 26.65 18.88 -8.34
N ARG A 89 25.58 18.12 -8.47
CA ARG A 89 24.22 18.63 -8.41
C ARG A 89 23.53 18.14 -7.14
N SER A 90 22.87 19.06 -6.46
CA SER A 90 22.16 18.80 -5.22
C SER A 90 20.99 19.75 -5.08
N THR A 91 19.99 19.36 -4.30
CA THR A 91 18.90 20.25 -3.87
C THR A 91 19.33 21.19 -2.74
N GLY A 92 20.48 20.92 -2.10
CA GLY A 92 20.94 21.63 -0.92
C GLY A 92 20.30 21.14 0.39
N LEU A 93 19.56 20.03 0.34
CA LEU A 93 18.87 19.41 1.48
C LEU A 93 19.60 18.15 1.94
N ALA A 94 19.64 17.91 3.25
CA ALA A 94 20.28 16.73 3.83
C ALA A 94 19.39 15.48 3.72
N SER A 95 20.05 14.32 3.64
CA SER A 95 19.38 13.01 3.60
C SER A 95 18.95 12.49 4.98
N HIS A 96 19.47 13.03 6.08
CA HIS A 96 18.85 12.83 7.40
C HIS A 96 17.63 13.73 7.54
N THR A 97 16.68 13.32 8.38
CA THR A 97 15.53 14.16 8.71
C THR A 97 15.98 15.47 9.32
N MET A 98 15.64 16.59 8.68
CA MET A 98 16.02 17.93 9.10
C MET A 98 14.99 18.51 10.08
N GLY A 99 15.38 19.56 10.80
CA GLY A 99 14.49 20.24 11.74
C GLY A 99 14.22 19.41 13.00
N PRO A 100 13.32 19.89 13.88
CA PRO A 100 12.61 21.17 13.79
C PRO A 100 13.47 22.38 14.23
N TRP A 101 13.13 23.59 13.77
CA TRP A 101 13.88 24.84 14.07
C TRP A 101 13.06 25.88 14.84
N TYR A 102 13.70 26.55 15.81
CA TYR A 102 13.06 27.55 16.68
C TYR A 102 13.90 28.82 16.84
N LEU A 103 13.30 29.91 17.33
CA LEU A 103 13.98 31.18 17.66
C LEU A 103 14.34 31.30 19.15
N ASN A 104 13.93 30.35 19.98
CA ASN A 104 14.12 30.40 21.43
C ASN A 104 14.30 29.01 22.04
N GLU A 105 15.05 28.93 23.14
CA GLU A 105 15.39 27.68 23.82
C GLU A 105 14.16 26.91 24.33
N ALA A 106 13.10 27.62 24.70
CA ALA A 106 11.84 27.01 25.13
C ALA A 106 11.07 26.31 24.00
N LYS A 107 11.54 26.41 22.75
CA LYS A 107 10.92 25.83 21.54
C LYS A 107 9.44 26.20 21.38
N THR A 108 9.10 27.47 21.63
CA THR A 108 7.72 27.98 21.49
C THR A 108 7.53 28.87 20.28
N ASN A 109 8.62 29.42 19.72
CA ASN A 109 8.60 30.30 18.57
C ASN A 109 9.32 29.61 17.42
N LEU A 110 8.58 29.03 16.50
CA LEU A 110 9.15 28.34 15.35
C LEU A 110 9.94 29.31 14.44
N PHE A 111 11.01 28.83 13.82
CA PHE A 111 11.88 29.65 12.96
C PHE A 111 11.15 30.15 11.69
N PRO A 112 11.26 31.41 11.24
CA PRO A 112 10.34 31.97 10.24
C PRO A 112 10.29 31.31 8.85
N ASN A 113 11.36 30.64 8.44
CA ASN A 113 11.49 29.98 7.14
C ASN A 113 11.81 28.50 7.34
N TYR A 114 11.37 27.63 6.44
CA TYR A 114 11.95 26.28 6.27
C TYR A 114 12.98 26.28 5.13
N PRO A 115 13.81 25.23 5.00
CA PRO A 115 14.64 25.06 3.82
C PRO A 115 13.80 24.62 2.61
N ALA A 116 14.32 24.72 1.40
CA ALA A 116 13.67 24.16 0.20
C ALA A 116 14.70 23.88 -0.90
N ASN A 117 14.30 23.14 -1.93
CA ASN A 117 15.17 22.84 -3.06
C ASN A 117 15.75 24.12 -3.69
N THR A 118 17.08 24.16 -3.81
CA THR A 118 17.85 25.24 -4.42
C THR A 118 18.46 24.89 -5.78
N GLY A 119 18.39 23.63 -6.21
CA GLY A 119 18.91 23.15 -7.49
C GLY A 119 20.38 23.53 -7.75
N VAL A 120 21.22 23.44 -6.73
CA VAL A 120 22.59 23.96 -6.76
C VAL A 120 23.51 23.08 -7.60
N ILE A 121 24.29 23.72 -8.48
CA ILE A 121 25.45 23.11 -9.15
C ILE A 121 26.71 23.70 -8.53
N TYR A 122 27.52 22.86 -7.90
CA TYR A 122 28.77 23.27 -7.26
C TYR A 122 29.96 22.60 -7.93
N ARG A 123 31.09 23.32 -8.03
CA ARG A 123 32.34 22.75 -8.56
C ARG A 123 33.51 22.94 -7.61
N ILE A 124 34.39 21.94 -7.55
CA ILE A 124 35.66 21.99 -6.81
C ILE A 124 36.85 21.75 -7.75
N PRO A 125 37.98 22.44 -7.53
CA PRO A 125 39.17 22.24 -8.37
C PRO A 125 39.83 20.90 -8.07
N ARG A 126 40.25 20.18 -9.11
CA ARG A 126 41.02 18.92 -8.97
C ARG A 126 42.48 19.16 -8.63
N THR A 127 43.02 20.36 -8.76
CA THR A 127 44.42 20.62 -8.40
C THR A 127 44.47 21.88 -7.56
N PRO A 128 44.46 21.74 -6.23
CA PRO A 128 44.60 22.87 -5.33
C PRO A 128 45.94 23.57 -5.56
N ASN A 129 45.90 24.90 -5.61
CA ASN A 129 47.08 25.74 -5.69
C ASN A 129 47.23 26.52 -4.38
N VAL A 130 48.45 26.59 -3.83
CA VAL A 130 48.72 27.28 -2.57
C VAL A 130 49.35 28.64 -2.89
N PRO A 131 48.63 29.76 -2.66
CA PRO A 131 49.15 31.08 -2.97
C PRO A 131 50.04 31.61 -1.84
N ALA A 132 50.88 32.59 -2.18
CA ALA A 132 51.73 33.28 -1.21
C ALA A 132 50.92 34.17 -0.25
N ASN A 133 49.87 34.83 -0.77
CA ASN A 133 48.91 35.59 0.02
C ASN A 133 47.60 34.82 0.07
N LYS A 134 47.00 34.68 1.25
CA LYS A 134 45.76 33.92 1.43
C LYS A 134 44.55 34.78 1.13
N SER A 135 43.46 34.12 0.77
CA SER A 135 42.16 34.74 0.50
C SER A 135 41.23 34.49 1.67
N GLY A 136 40.52 35.53 2.11
CA GLY A 136 39.55 35.42 3.20
C GLY A 136 38.29 34.64 2.79
N THR A 137 37.65 33.97 3.76
CA THR A 137 36.31 33.41 3.57
C THR A 137 35.27 34.54 3.51
N THR A 138 34.21 34.32 2.73
CA THR A 138 33.12 35.29 2.52
C THR A 138 31.83 34.82 3.18
N LEU A 139 30.82 35.69 3.25
CA LEU A 139 29.49 35.27 3.68
C LEU A 139 28.89 34.36 2.60
N GLY A 140 28.45 33.17 3.00
CA GLY A 140 27.98 32.12 2.10
C GLY A 140 28.82 30.84 2.17
N ALA A 141 28.67 29.98 1.17
CA ALA A 141 29.35 28.69 1.14
C ALA A 141 30.87 28.83 0.97
N ALA A 142 31.61 28.42 1.99
CA ALA A 142 33.06 28.23 1.94
C ALA A 142 33.46 26.86 1.36
N GLY A 143 32.49 25.97 1.22
CA GLY A 143 32.62 24.62 0.69
C GLY A 143 31.26 23.93 0.72
N PHE A 144 31.26 22.64 0.41
CA PHE A 144 30.06 21.79 0.49
C PHE A 144 30.40 20.49 1.21
N TYR A 145 29.49 20.08 2.09
CA TYR A 145 29.51 18.77 2.72
C TYR A 145 29.05 17.69 1.74
N VAL A 146 29.51 16.46 1.94
CA VAL A 146 29.30 15.36 0.99
C VAL A 146 27.85 14.91 0.85
N ASN A 147 26.94 15.39 1.72
CA ASN A 147 25.50 15.27 1.56
C ASN A 147 24.88 16.44 0.76
N GLY A 148 25.66 17.26 0.07
CA GLY A 148 25.15 18.35 -0.78
C GLY A 148 24.74 19.63 -0.06
N VAL A 149 24.92 19.70 1.26
CA VAL A 149 24.60 20.89 2.06
C VAL A 149 25.78 21.86 2.10
N ALA A 150 25.48 23.16 2.06
CA ALA A 150 26.50 24.19 2.09
C ALA A 150 27.25 24.24 3.44
N MET A 151 28.57 24.40 3.37
CA MET A 151 29.42 24.69 4.54
C MET A 151 29.66 26.19 4.61
N PHE A 152 29.13 26.85 5.64
CA PHE A 152 29.40 28.26 5.89
C PHE A 152 30.62 28.42 6.79
N ASP A 153 31.21 29.62 6.80
CA ASP A 153 32.28 29.92 7.75
C ASP A 153 31.73 30.18 9.16
N ASN A 154 32.61 30.52 10.09
CA ASN A 154 32.29 30.67 11.51
C ASN A 154 31.46 31.93 11.88
N ARG A 155 30.88 32.67 10.92
CA ARG A 155 30.16 33.94 11.17
C ARG A 155 28.68 33.90 10.80
N ASP A 156 27.85 34.64 11.56
CA ASP A 156 26.39 34.80 11.34
C ASP A 156 26.01 36.05 10.51
N ALA A 157 26.98 36.65 9.81
CA ALA A 157 26.88 37.92 9.07
C ALA A 157 26.75 39.22 9.91
N PHE A 158 26.72 39.15 11.23
CA PHE A 158 26.59 40.33 12.09
C PHE A 158 27.89 40.69 12.81
N SER A 159 28.12 41.98 12.99
CA SER A 159 29.23 42.53 13.78
C SER A 159 28.77 43.60 14.76
N TYR A 160 29.58 43.91 15.77
CA TYR A 160 29.27 44.95 16.77
C TYR A 160 29.33 46.33 16.14
N SER A 161 28.37 47.20 16.52
CA SER A 161 28.41 48.63 16.19
C SER A 161 28.83 49.43 17.43
N ASN A 162 30.06 49.93 17.44
CA ASN A 162 30.61 50.74 18.52
C ASN A 162 29.79 52.02 18.71
N SER A 163 29.41 52.67 17.61
CA SER A 163 28.64 53.92 17.65
C SER A 163 27.24 53.76 18.26
N ASN A 164 26.62 52.59 18.10
CA ASN A 164 25.29 52.28 18.64
C ASN A 164 25.35 51.48 19.95
N GLY A 165 26.52 50.97 20.34
CA GLY A 165 26.71 50.24 21.58
C GLY A 165 26.08 48.84 21.61
N THR A 166 25.76 48.25 20.45
CA THR A 166 25.05 46.97 20.33
C THR A 166 25.45 46.22 19.06
N ASP A 167 25.15 44.92 19.01
CA ASP A 167 25.29 44.14 17.79
C ASP A 167 24.39 44.67 16.69
N SER A 168 24.87 44.54 15.45
CA SER A 168 24.07 44.84 14.27
C SER A 168 22.76 44.06 14.27
N SER A 169 21.72 44.68 13.72
CA SER A 169 20.39 44.11 13.71
C SER A 169 19.65 44.50 12.44
N PRO A 170 19.14 43.53 11.67
CA PRO A 170 18.36 43.81 10.47
C PRO A 170 17.01 44.43 10.84
N ARG A 171 16.53 44.21 12.07
CA ARG A 171 15.23 44.72 12.56
C ARG A 171 15.23 46.23 12.81
N ASN A 172 16.38 46.78 13.18
CA ASN A 172 16.53 48.18 13.56
C ASN A 172 17.45 48.97 12.61
N GLY A 173 17.91 48.36 11.50
CA GLY A 173 18.78 49.00 10.51
C GLY A 173 20.16 49.39 11.04
N ILE A 174 20.64 48.70 12.09
CA ILE A 174 21.97 48.95 12.68
C ILE A 174 22.99 48.11 11.91
N ASN A 175 23.93 48.77 11.25
CA ASN A 175 25.08 48.12 10.62
C ASN A 175 26.24 48.03 11.62
N GLY A 176 26.96 46.91 11.58
CA GLY A 176 28.13 46.70 12.40
C GLY A 176 29.37 47.34 11.79
N ASP A 177 30.43 47.44 12.58
CA ASP A 177 31.67 48.11 12.18
C ASP A 177 32.72 47.12 11.62
N ASP A 178 32.38 45.82 11.55
CA ASP A 178 33.20 44.70 11.06
C ASP A 178 34.54 44.45 11.79
N VAL A 179 34.71 45.06 12.97
CA VAL A 179 35.87 44.84 13.86
C VAL A 179 35.68 43.63 14.76
N TRP A 180 34.49 43.50 15.36
CA TRP A 180 34.10 42.40 16.26
C TRP A 180 32.95 41.64 15.62
N ASN A 181 33.26 40.51 15.00
CA ASN A 181 32.34 39.72 14.17
C ASN A 181 31.75 38.58 15.01
N ARG A 182 30.43 38.41 15.01
CA ARG A 182 29.75 37.41 15.83
C ARG A 182 30.07 35.99 15.35
N ASP A 183 30.29 35.11 16.33
CA ASP A 183 30.51 33.69 16.12
C ASP A 183 29.17 32.98 15.92
N ALA A 184 28.95 32.33 14.77
CA ALA A 184 27.66 31.76 14.42
C ALA A 184 27.16 30.70 15.41
N TYR A 185 28.03 29.78 15.84
CA TYR A 185 27.60 28.71 16.74
C TYR A 185 27.15 29.27 18.10
N VAL A 186 27.90 30.22 18.66
CA VAL A 186 27.54 30.84 19.94
C VAL A 186 26.26 31.67 19.82
N ASN A 187 26.04 32.31 18.68
CA ASN A 187 25.00 33.31 18.51
C ASN A 187 23.69 32.79 17.89
N GLU A 188 23.74 31.64 17.21
CA GLU A 188 22.63 31.09 16.44
C GLU A 188 22.27 29.65 16.82
N SER A 189 23.03 28.98 17.70
CA SER A 189 22.78 27.57 18.08
C SER A 189 21.34 27.27 18.52
N VAL A 190 20.63 28.24 19.13
CA VAL A 190 19.21 28.09 19.47
C VAL A 190 18.30 27.81 18.26
N THR A 191 18.77 28.17 17.07
CA THR A 191 18.09 28.03 15.80
C THR A 191 18.52 26.83 14.99
N PHE A 192 19.51 26.07 15.46
CA PHE A 192 19.97 24.86 14.78
C PHE A 192 19.05 23.68 15.12
N ASP A 193 18.94 22.75 14.19
CA ASP A 193 18.34 21.43 14.45
C ASP A 193 19.36 20.45 15.07
N ALA A 194 18.94 19.20 15.24
CA ALA A 194 19.78 18.13 15.76
C ALA A 194 21.04 17.87 14.91
N GLY A 195 21.00 18.21 13.61
CA GLY A 195 22.13 18.13 12.70
C GLY A 195 23.14 19.28 12.82
N ASN A 196 22.92 20.25 13.72
CA ASN A 196 23.64 21.53 13.81
C ASN A 196 23.52 22.41 12.56
N ALA A 197 22.38 22.37 11.88
CA ALA A 197 22.12 23.25 10.74
C ALA A 197 20.81 24.02 10.87
N HIS A 198 20.73 25.08 10.08
CA HIS A 198 19.55 25.90 9.92
C HIS A 198 19.55 26.55 8.52
N GLN A 199 18.68 27.53 8.32
CA GLN A 199 18.37 28.08 7.01
C GLN A 199 18.47 29.61 6.97
N ALA A 200 19.22 30.11 5.99
CA ALA A 200 19.20 31.51 5.58
C ALA A 200 18.25 31.66 4.38
N GLY A 201 17.05 32.16 4.63
CA GLY A 201 15.97 32.09 3.63
C GLY A 201 15.60 30.64 3.35
N ARG A 202 15.89 30.15 2.13
CA ARG A 202 15.65 28.75 1.70
C ARG A 202 16.86 27.83 1.86
N GLN A 203 18.05 28.38 2.09
CA GLN A 203 19.31 27.64 2.02
C GLN A 203 19.65 27.01 3.36
N TYR A 204 19.53 25.69 3.44
CA TYR A 204 20.01 24.89 4.56
C TYR A 204 21.55 24.82 4.56
N HIS A 205 22.18 25.01 5.72
CA HIS A 205 23.64 25.06 5.83
C HIS A 205 24.16 24.77 7.24
N TYR A 206 25.42 24.34 7.32
CA TYR A 206 26.15 24.14 8.58
C TYR A 206 27.18 25.26 8.81
N HIS A 207 27.22 25.79 10.02
CA HIS A 207 28.35 26.59 10.53
C HIS A 207 29.34 25.76 11.34
N ALA A 208 28.89 24.62 11.85
CA ALA A 208 29.58 23.81 12.84
C ALA A 208 29.74 22.34 12.39
N ASN A 209 30.19 21.49 13.32
CA ASN A 209 30.22 20.03 13.16
C ASN A 209 28.83 19.51 12.74
N PRO A 210 28.70 18.73 11.65
CA PRO A 210 27.43 18.13 11.21
C PRO A 210 27.26 16.68 11.71
N PRO A 211 26.78 16.44 12.95
CA PRO A 211 26.71 15.10 13.52
C PRO A 211 25.82 14.13 12.73
N GLY A 212 24.72 14.59 12.15
CA GLY A 212 23.86 13.74 11.30
C GLY A 212 24.57 13.21 10.06
N LEU A 213 25.40 14.03 9.42
CA LEU A 213 26.25 13.59 8.32
C LEU A 213 27.34 12.61 8.81
N ARG A 214 28.01 12.94 9.91
CA ARG A 214 29.05 12.09 10.50
C ARG A 214 28.52 10.69 10.82
N HIS A 215 27.32 10.60 11.41
CA HIS A 215 26.64 9.34 11.65
C HIS A 215 26.39 8.57 10.34
N SER A 216 25.83 9.22 9.31
CA SER A 216 25.53 8.57 8.02
C SER A 216 26.78 8.03 7.30
N LEU A 217 27.96 8.59 7.58
CA LEU A 217 29.24 8.15 7.01
C LEU A 217 29.98 7.13 7.90
N GLY A 218 29.37 6.69 9.01
CA GLY A 218 29.98 5.75 9.96
C GLY A 218 31.15 6.34 10.76
N ASP A 219 31.20 7.66 10.92
CA ASP A 219 32.16 8.32 11.82
C ASP A 219 31.79 8.00 13.30
N SER A 220 32.56 8.55 14.23
CA SER A 220 32.42 8.36 15.68
C SER A 220 31.19 9.05 16.31
N VAL A 221 30.00 8.82 15.76
CA VAL A 221 28.73 9.40 16.22
C VAL A 221 27.61 8.35 16.18
N ASP A 222 26.96 8.14 17.33
CA ASP A 222 25.76 7.31 17.43
C ASP A 222 24.50 8.18 17.28
N TYR A 223 23.48 7.64 16.60
CA TYR A 223 22.16 8.26 16.47
C TYR A 223 21.14 7.50 17.32
N ASP A 224 20.40 8.24 18.15
CA ASP A 224 19.25 7.72 18.87
C ASP A 224 17.96 8.22 18.20
N PRO A 225 17.25 7.35 17.44
CA PRO A 225 16.04 7.74 16.75
C PRO A 225 14.87 8.06 17.68
N SER A 226 14.91 7.64 18.95
CA SER A 226 13.83 7.91 19.91
C SER A 226 13.85 9.33 20.46
N THR A 227 15.03 9.93 20.49
CA THR A 227 15.24 11.29 20.98
C THR A 227 15.66 12.26 19.89
N ASN A 228 15.87 11.76 18.66
CA ASN A 228 16.46 12.48 17.54
C ASN A 228 17.77 13.19 17.94
N THR A 229 18.63 12.48 18.68
CA THR A 229 19.90 13.04 19.15
C THR A 229 21.11 12.29 18.61
N TYR A 230 22.21 13.03 18.47
CA TYR A 230 23.50 12.50 18.06
C TYR A 230 24.50 12.64 19.20
N ASN A 231 25.15 11.53 19.55
CA ASN A 231 26.09 11.48 20.66
C ASN A 231 27.48 11.07 20.18
N GLU A 232 28.51 11.77 20.65
CA GLU A 232 29.89 11.45 20.31
C GLU A 232 30.28 10.10 20.90
N ASN A 233 30.71 9.16 20.05
CA ASN A 233 31.17 7.85 20.47
C ASN A 233 32.39 7.42 19.64
N PHE A 234 33.58 7.64 20.20
CA PHE A 234 34.83 7.33 19.49
C PHE A 234 34.97 5.84 19.17
N ASN A 235 34.90 5.50 17.89
CA ASN A 235 34.91 4.12 17.41
C ASN A 235 36.32 3.58 17.08
N GLY A 236 37.37 4.38 17.30
CA GLY A 236 38.76 4.00 17.03
C GLY A 236 39.24 4.24 15.60
N SER A 237 38.40 4.74 14.70
CA SER A 237 38.71 4.93 13.28
C SER A 237 39.02 6.40 12.93
N HIS A 238 39.84 6.59 11.90
CA HIS A 238 40.07 7.93 11.32
C HIS A 238 38.75 8.44 10.74
N SER A 239 38.42 9.71 10.97
CA SER A 239 37.18 10.27 10.41
C SER A 239 37.19 10.23 8.88
N PRO A 240 36.03 10.10 8.23
CA PRO A 240 35.93 10.19 6.77
C PRO A 240 36.06 11.66 6.31
N ILE A 241 36.19 11.85 4.99
CA ILE A 241 36.03 13.17 4.37
C ILE A 241 34.57 13.58 4.52
N LEU A 242 34.33 14.72 5.18
CA LEU A 242 33.00 15.27 5.40
C LEU A 242 32.64 16.33 4.35
N ALA A 243 33.62 17.08 3.87
CA ALA A 243 33.41 18.20 2.95
C ALA A 243 34.62 18.49 2.08
N TRP A 244 34.42 19.34 1.08
CA TRP A 244 35.47 19.95 0.28
C TRP A 244 35.36 21.47 0.32
N ALA A 245 36.45 22.14 0.69
CA ALA A 245 36.54 23.59 0.66
C ALA A 245 36.60 24.11 -0.79
N ALA A 246 36.22 25.37 -1.00
CA ALA A 246 36.28 26.03 -2.31
C ALA A 246 37.71 26.06 -2.92
N ASP A 247 38.75 25.92 -2.09
CA ASP A 247 40.15 25.83 -2.55
C ASP A 247 40.58 24.42 -3.00
N GLY A 248 39.70 23.43 -2.86
CA GLY A 248 39.90 22.05 -3.30
C GLY A 248 40.61 21.15 -2.29
N PHE A 249 40.84 21.58 -1.05
CA PHE A 249 41.34 20.70 0.01
C PHE A 249 40.19 19.99 0.76
N PRO A 250 40.40 18.73 1.18
CA PRO A 250 39.39 17.98 1.91
C PRO A 250 39.25 18.47 3.36
N ILE A 251 38.07 18.24 3.92
CA ILE A 251 37.73 18.53 5.31
C ILE A 251 37.31 17.22 5.96
N TYR A 252 38.02 16.82 7.02
CA TYR A 252 37.75 15.61 7.76
C TYR A 252 36.93 15.88 9.02
N GLY A 253 36.33 14.82 9.58
CA GLY A 253 35.82 14.86 10.95
C GLY A 253 36.93 15.03 12.00
N PRO A 254 36.58 14.99 13.29
CA PRO A 254 37.48 15.40 14.36
C PRO A 254 38.59 14.41 14.72
N TYR A 255 38.63 13.22 14.09
CA TYR A 255 39.61 12.18 14.41
C TYR A 255 40.60 11.95 13.28
N GLY A 256 41.89 11.90 13.63
CA GLY A 256 42.98 11.65 12.70
C GLY A 256 44.15 10.94 13.35
N TYR A 257 45.16 10.61 12.55
CA TYR A 257 46.40 9.99 13.04
C TYR A 257 47.13 10.91 14.03
N ASP A 258 47.60 10.34 15.14
CA ASP A 258 48.38 11.04 16.17
C ASP A 258 49.69 11.58 15.58
N ASP A 259 50.43 10.74 14.86
CA ASP A 259 51.55 11.18 14.02
C ASP A 259 51.03 11.47 12.60
N PRO A 260 51.04 12.74 12.15
CA PRO A 260 50.49 13.15 10.87
C PRO A 260 51.26 12.56 9.67
N ASN A 261 52.40 11.90 9.87
CA ASN A 261 53.21 11.28 8.83
C ASN A 261 53.25 9.74 8.93
N ASN A 262 52.51 9.12 9.86
CA ASN A 262 52.54 7.67 10.06
C ASN A 262 51.12 7.06 10.18
N PRO A 263 50.67 6.25 9.20
CA PRO A 263 49.28 5.79 9.15
C PRO A 263 49.07 4.59 10.10
N ALA A 264 50.15 4.07 10.68
CA ALA A 264 50.14 3.06 11.72
C ALA A 264 50.16 3.65 13.13
N SER A 265 50.18 4.99 13.27
CA SER A 265 50.01 5.63 14.58
C SER A 265 48.58 5.50 15.08
N ALA A 266 48.38 5.69 16.38
CA ALA A 266 47.04 5.65 16.96
C ALA A 266 46.16 6.77 16.36
N VAL A 267 44.86 6.53 16.27
CA VAL A 267 43.89 7.57 15.93
C VAL A 267 43.42 8.24 17.21
N ARG A 268 43.32 9.57 17.20
CA ARG A 268 42.79 10.37 18.31
C ARG A 268 42.09 11.62 17.81
N ARG A 269 41.43 12.33 18.72
CA ARG A 269 40.86 13.65 18.44
C ARG A 269 41.96 14.64 18.09
N ILE A 270 41.75 15.41 17.03
CA ILE A 270 42.63 16.48 16.53
C ILE A 270 42.18 17.80 17.16
N LEU A 271 43.13 18.55 17.72
CA LEU A 271 42.85 19.75 18.51
C LEU A 271 43.14 21.04 17.72
N PRO A 272 42.26 22.06 17.80
CA PRO A 272 42.50 23.35 17.15
C PRO A 272 43.69 24.08 17.77
N GLY A 273 44.35 24.92 16.98
CA GLY A 273 45.39 25.83 17.45
C GLY A 273 44.87 27.10 18.16
N TYR A 274 43.55 27.26 18.24
CA TYR A 274 42.86 28.42 18.81
C TYR A 274 42.43 28.16 20.26
N ALA A 275 42.43 29.22 21.08
CA ALA A 275 41.87 29.22 22.42
C ALA A 275 41.18 30.55 22.73
N LYS A 276 40.18 30.53 23.63
CA LYS A 276 39.55 31.75 24.13
C LYS A 276 40.56 32.62 24.88
N ARG A 277 40.54 33.92 24.62
CA ARG A 277 41.41 34.90 25.28
C ARG A 277 40.98 35.15 26.72
N ALA A 278 41.95 35.35 27.61
CA ALA A 278 41.70 35.75 29.00
C ALA A 278 41.57 37.28 29.13
N ILE A 279 40.48 37.84 28.59
CA ILE A 279 40.23 39.29 28.57
C ILE A 279 38.93 39.65 29.30
N THR A 280 38.87 40.88 29.84
CA THR A 280 37.65 41.47 30.41
C THR A 280 37.11 42.63 29.58
N ASN A 281 37.95 43.23 28.74
CA ASN A 281 37.61 44.33 27.84
C ASN A 281 38.14 44.07 26.43
N ARG A 282 37.35 44.42 25.42
CA ARG A 282 37.64 44.24 24.00
C ARG A 282 38.30 45.48 23.40
N THR A 283 39.50 45.79 23.88
CA THR A 283 40.29 46.98 23.46
C THR A 283 41.50 46.62 22.58
N THR A 284 41.78 45.33 22.39
CA THR A 284 42.88 44.83 21.56
C THR A 284 42.42 43.65 20.73
N LEU A 285 42.93 43.55 19.49
CA LEU A 285 42.75 42.39 18.61
C LEU A 285 43.87 41.36 18.85
N PRO A 286 43.58 40.06 18.71
CA PRO A 286 44.62 39.05 18.58
C PRO A 286 45.40 39.28 17.27
N GLN A 287 46.65 38.81 17.22
CA GLN A 287 47.55 39.10 16.10
C GLN A 287 46.97 38.69 14.75
N TRP A 288 46.38 37.49 14.66
CA TRP A 288 45.77 37.00 13.42
C TRP A 288 44.65 37.91 12.91
N ALA A 289 43.80 38.43 13.80
CA ALA A 289 42.68 39.29 13.42
C ALA A 289 43.16 40.67 13.00
N ALA A 290 44.18 41.20 13.70
CA ALA A 290 44.81 42.46 13.32
C ALA A 290 45.44 42.36 11.91
N ASP A 291 46.13 41.26 11.61
CA ASP A 291 46.73 41.03 10.29
C ASP A 291 45.65 40.88 9.21
N PHE A 292 44.62 40.05 9.45
CA PHE A 292 43.51 39.84 8.52
C PHE A 292 42.73 41.11 8.22
N GLN A 293 42.40 41.90 9.25
CA GLN A 293 41.66 43.15 9.11
C GLN A 293 42.56 44.32 8.66
N ASN A 294 43.87 44.11 8.51
CA ASN A 294 44.88 45.13 8.23
C ASN A 294 44.80 46.32 9.23
N LYS A 295 44.82 45.98 10.53
CA LYS A 295 44.69 46.89 11.67
C LYS A 295 45.83 46.73 12.68
N SER A 296 45.91 47.66 13.64
CA SER A 296 46.79 47.49 14.80
C SER A 296 46.16 46.58 15.85
N THR A 297 46.98 45.80 16.56
CA THR A 297 46.52 45.02 17.72
C THR A 297 46.00 45.91 18.85
N SER A 298 46.46 47.17 18.96
CA SER A 298 45.89 48.17 19.86
C SER A 298 44.84 48.98 19.11
N LEU A 299 43.58 48.89 19.53
CA LEU A 299 42.48 49.58 18.85
C LEU A 299 42.32 51.03 19.32
N PRO A 300 41.84 51.95 18.46
CA PRO A 300 41.30 53.23 18.91
C PRO A 300 39.92 53.05 19.56
N ALA A 301 39.51 54.00 20.41
CA ALA A 301 38.29 53.86 21.22
C ALA A 301 36.99 53.68 20.41
N ASN A 302 36.94 54.22 19.19
CA ASN A 302 35.81 54.06 18.26
C ASN A 302 35.74 52.67 17.60
N GLU A 303 36.69 51.78 17.92
CA GLU A 303 36.72 50.38 17.45
C GLU A 303 36.68 49.38 18.61
N TYR A 304 36.49 49.84 19.85
CA TYR A 304 36.34 48.96 21.00
C TYR A 304 35.08 48.09 20.88
N GLY A 305 35.20 46.83 21.27
CA GLY A 305 34.06 45.95 21.47
C GLY A 305 33.45 46.15 22.87
N PRO A 306 32.30 45.53 23.14
CA PRO A 306 31.68 45.61 24.45
C PRO A 306 32.52 44.84 25.50
N PRO A 307 32.46 45.23 26.79
CA PRO A 307 33.11 44.47 27.84
C PRO A 307 32.52 43.06 27.97
N VAL A 308 33.32 42.10 28.43
CA VAL A 308 32.86 40.72 28.64
C VAL A 308 31.87 40.69 29.81
N ASN A 309 30.65 40.23 29.55
CA ASN A 309 29.57 40.14 30.54
C ASN A 309 28.56 39.04 30.15
N ALA A 310 27.42 38.96 30.85
CA ALA A 310 26.40 37.93 30.61
C ALA A 310 25.71 38.04 29.23
N THR A 311 25.71 39.22 28.61
CA THR A 311 25.16 39.42 27.26
C THR A 311 26.22 39.15 26.19
N TYR A 312 27.42 39.71 26.36
CA TYR A 312 28.54 39.55 25.42
C TYR A 312 29.63 38.67 26.04
N VAL A 313 29.33 37.38 26.18
CA VAL A 313 30.21 36.38 26.80
C VAL A 313 31.53 36.24 26.03
N ILE A 314 32.57 35.66 26.64
CA ILE A 314 33.81 35.38 25.91
C ILE A 314 33.59 34.28 24.86
N GLY A 315 33.95 34.56 23.61
CA GLY A 315 33.64 33.74 22.44
C GLY A 315 32.40 34.20 21.69
N HIS A 316 31.72 35.26 22.14
CA HIS A 316 30.61 35.89 21.41
C HIS A 316 31.08 36.43 20.06
N TYR A 317 32.32 36.91 19.98
CA TYR A 317 32.96 37.35 18.75
C TYR A 317 34.13 36.44 18.41
N ILE A 318 34.38 36.23 17.11
CA ILE A 318 35.49 35.40 16.65
C ILE A 318 36.86 35.98 17.07
N GLU A 319 36.99 37.30 17.22
CA GLU A 319 38.20 37.98 17.71
C GLU A 319 38.45 37.79 19.22
N ASP A 320 37.54 37.12 19.93
CA ASP A 320 37.78 36.64 21.30
C ASP A 320 38.69 35.41 21.34
N TYR A 321 38.96 34.76 20.20
CA TYR A 321 39.88 33.64 20.10
C TYR A 321 41.28 34.08 19.67
N GLU A 322 42.31 33.52 20.29
CA GLU A 322 43.71 33.75 19.93
C GLU A 322 44.31 32.46 19.37
N PHE A 323 45.09 32.59 18.31
CA PHE A 323 45.86 31.47 17.75
C PHE A 323 47.15 31.32 18.55
N LEU A 324 47.24 30.24 19.32
CA LEU A 324 48.40 29.93 20.16
C LEU A 324 49.41 29.02 19.46
N GLY A 325 48.97 28.28 18.43
CA GLY A 325 49.80 27.28 17.75
C GLY A 325 50.18 26.08 18.62
N THR A 326 49.50 25.87 19.75
CA THR A 326 49.77 24.77 20.71
C THR A 326 48.90 23.52 20.47
N GLY A 327 48.04 23.53 19.45
CA GLY A 327 47.22 22.39 19.01
C GLY A 327 47.87 21.64 17.84
N ASP A 328 47.06 20.81 17.17
CA ASP A 328 47.50 20.01 16.01
C ASP A 328 47.36 20.76 14.68
N LEU A 329 46.54 21.80 14.66
CA LEU A 329 46.12 22.52 13.47
C LEU A 329 46.74 23.92 13.42
N ASP A 330 47.00 24.38 12.20
CA ASP A 330 47.50 25.73 11.91
C ASP A 330 46.40 26.80 11.97
N LEU A 331 46.75 28.03 11.59
CA LEU A 331 45.86 29.18 11.64
C LEU A 331 44.59 29.00 10.77
N TYR A 332 44.65 28.19 9.72
CA TYR A 332 43.54 27.97 8.79
C TYR A 332 42.66 26.80 9.20
N ASN A 333 42.94 26.19 10.36
CA ASN A 333 42.28 25.00 10.89
C ASN A 333 42.61 23.72 10.13
N GLY A 334 43.82 23.62 9.58
CA GLY A 334 44.28 22.42 8.90
C GLY A 334 45.70 22.03 9.24
N ARG A 335 46.17 20.94 8.63
CA ARG A 335 47.56 20.49 8.68
C ARG A 335 47.91 19.68 7.45
N THR A 336 49.19 19.60 7.11
CA THR A 336 49.68 18.59 6.18
C THR A 336 49.80 17.25 6.90
N CYS A 337 49.06 16.26 6.42
CA CYS A 337 49.09 14.91 6.97
C CYS A 337 48.81 13.87 5.90
N ILE A 338 49.22 12.64 6.15
CA ILE A 338 48.66 11.48 5.45
C ILE A 338 47.29 11.14 6.02
N THR A 339 46.43 10.63 5.16
CA THR A 339 45.08 10.18 5.51
C THR A 339 44.81 8.84 4.81
N PRO A 340 43.74 8.11 5.16
CA PRO A 340 43.39 6.86 4.48
C PRO A 340 43.29 7.02 2.95
N GLU A 341 42.78 8.16 2.49
CA GLU A 341 42.58 8.48 1.07
C GLU A 341 43.81 9.12 0.40
N PHE A 342 44.66 9.80 1.18
CA PHE A 342 45.88 10.46 0.71
C PHE A 342 47.13 9.90 1.40
N PRO A 343 47.56 8.66 1.06
CA PRO A 343 48.70 8.01 1.71
C PRO A 343 50.05 8.70 1.38
N ALA A 344 50.10 9.51 0.33
CA ALA A 344 51.26 10.35 0.00
C ALA A 344 51.27 11.70 0.73
N GLY A 345 50.21 12.02 1.50
CA GLY A 345 50.03 13.28 2.19
C GLY A 345 49.22 14.29 1.38
N THR A 346 48.40 15.07 2.09
CA THR A 346 47.71 16.26 1.59
C THR A 346 47.66 17.30 2.69
N TYR A 347 47.42 18.56 2.35
CA TYR A 347 46.85 19.48 3.32
C TYR A 347 45.36 19.14 3.50
N ALA A 348 44.89 19.15 4.75
CA ALA A 348 43.50 18.84 5.08
C ALA A 348 43.02 19.74 6.23
N TYR A 349 41.78 20.21 6.12
CA TYR A 349 41.07 20.84 7.23
C TYR A 349 40.40 19.79 8.10
N PHE A 350 40.08 20.16 9.34
CA PHE A 350 39.41 19.26 10.28
C PHE A 350 38.26 19.99 10.97
N VAL A 351 37.11 19.33 11.05
CA VAL A 351 36.04 19.71 11.97
C VAL A 351 36.54 19.53 13.40
N THR A 352 36.46 20.56 14.23
CA THR A 352 36.94 20.51 15.62
C THR A 352 35.80 20.47 16.63
N ILE A 353 35.93 19.59 17.62
CA ILE A 353 34.97 19.40 18.73
C ILE A 353 35.68 19.30 20.08
N GLU A 354 34.92 19.55 21.13
CA GLU A 354 35.24 19.20 22.51
C GLU A 354 35.05 17.70 22.77
N ALA A 355 35.36 17.24 23.98
CA ALA A 355 35.30 15.81 24.31
C ALA A 355 33.91 15.20 24.33
N ASP A 356 32.87 16.02 24.45
CA ASP A 356 31.47 15.61 24.47
C ASP A 356 30.78 15.78 23.11
N GLY A 357 31.51 16.15 22.05
CA GLY A 357 30.94 16.41 20.72
C GLY A 357 30.56 17.87 20.46
N THR A 358 30.61 18.73 21.48
CA THR A 358 30.31 20.17 21.32
C THR A 358 31.27 20.79 20.30
N PRO A 359 30.78 21.56 19.31
CA PRO A 359 31.63 22.28 18.36
C PRO A 359 32.68 23.18 19.04
N ALA A 360 33.94 23.05 18.61
CA ALA A 360 35.06 23.87 19.06
C ALA A 360 35.53 24.80 17.93
N PHE A 361 35.75 26.09 18.23
CA PHE A 361 36.21 27.08 17.25
C PHE A 361 37.57 26.69 16.66
N PRO A 362 37.80 26.84 15.34
CA PRO A 362 36.97 27.54 14.34
C PRO A 362 36.03 26.61 13.53
N TYR A 363 35.66 25.47 14.11
CA TYR A 363 34.76 24.47 13.52
C TYR A 363 35.39 23.78 12.31
N ALA A 364 35.02 24.15 11.07
CA ALA A 364 35.54 23.51 9.86
C ALA A 364 36.72 24.26 9.24
N ILE A 365 36.76 25.59 9.31
CA ILE A 365 37.76 26.42 8.62
C ILE A 365 38.04 27.72 9.38
N GLY A 366 39.28 28.20 9.30
CA GLY A 366 39.66 29.55 9.78
C GLY A 366 39.07 30.68 8.91
N ARG A 367 39.53 31.92 9.13
CA ARG A 367 39.05 33.11 8.37
C ARG A 367 39.65 33.25 6.98
N GLU A 368 40.62 32.42 6.63
CA GLU A 368 41.30 32.40 5.34
C GLU A 368 41.43 30.96 4.84
N TYR A 369 41.36 30.80 3.51
CA TYR A 369 41.70 29.56 2.84
C TYR A 369 43.21 29.36 2.81
N TYR A 370 43.65 28.12 3.00
CA TYR A 370 45.03 27.71 2.78
C TYR A 370 45.39 27.72 1.28
N GLY A 371 44.49 27.27 0.41
CA GLY A 371 44.64 27.30 -1.05
C GLY A 371 43.94 28.49 -1.72
N GLU A 372 43.99 28.54 -3.04
CA GLU A 372 43.21 29.49 -3.86
C GLU A 372 41.77 28.99 -4.06
N PRO A 373 40.73 29.70 -3.56
CA PRO A 373 39.33 29.28 -3.61
C PRO A 373 38.71 29.47 -5.00
N ASN A 374 39.13 28.64 -5.96
CA ASN A 374 38.63 28.70 -7.34
C ASN A 374 37.31 27.93 -7.55
N GLY A 375 36.92 27.10 -6.59
CA GLY A 375 35.63 26.41 -6.54
C GLY A 375 34.48 27.37 -6.20
N GLY A 376 33.25 26.93 -6.46
CA GLY A 376 32.07 27.78 -6.28
C GLY A 376 30.83 27.23 -6.97
N THR A 377 29.69 27.88 -6.73
CA THR A 377 28.44 27.58 -7.44
C THR A 377 28.51 28.08 -8.88
N VAL A 378 27.90 27.33 -9.79
CA VAL A 378 27.77 27.66 -11.21
C VAL A 378 26.32 27.46 -11.65
N ASN A 379 25.90 28.16 -12.71
CA ASN A 379 24.55 28.01 -13.23
C ASN A 379 24.42 26.84 -14.21
N ASN A 380 25.51 26.48 -14.91
CA ASN A 380 25.53 25.45 -15.95
C ASN A 380 26.93 24.84 -16.05
N ILE A 381 27.00 23.59 -16.52
CA ILE A 381 28.25 22.92 -16.90
C ILE A 381 28.47 23.13 -18.40
N ASN A 382 29.40 24.02 -18.76
CA ASN A 382 29.66 24.42 -20.15
C ASN A 382 30.87 23.68 -20.77
N GLU A 383 31.21 22.50 -20.26
CA GLU A 383 32.30 21.67 -20.76
C GLU A 383 31.87 20.21 -20.79
N ALA A 384 32.55 19.39 -21.61
CA ALA A 384 32.33 17.96 -21.61
C ALA A 384 32.80 17.38 -20.26
N VAL A 385 31.90 16.66 -19.60
CA VAL A 385 32.15 15.98 -18.34
C VAL A 385 31.91 14.48 -18.46
N THR A 386 32.55 13.73 -17.59
CA THR A 386 32.23 12.33 -17.33
C THR A 386 31.31 12.27 -16.13
N ILE A 387 30.11 11.71 -16.27
CA ILE A 387 29.19 11.43 -15.18
C ILE A 387 29.66 10.16 -14.46
N HIS A 388 29.72 10.21 -13.14
CA HIS A 388 30.18 9.12 -12.26
C HIS A 388 29.07 8.58 -11.36
N PHE A 389 28.04 9.37 -11.10
CA PHE A 389 26.91 9.01 -10.25
C PHE A 389 25.67 9.80 -10.66
N GLU A 390 24.54 9.12 -10.59
CA GLU A 390 23.19 9.66 -10.77
C GLU A 390 22.29 9.03 -9.69
N GLY A 391 21.52 9.84 -8.98
CA GLY A 391 20.65 9.49 -7.86
C GLY A 391 19.24 10.06 -8.04
N GLY A 392 18.32 9.71 -7.14
CA GLY A 392 16.92 10.15 -7.24
C GLY A 392 16.28 9.66 -8.54
N PRO A 393 15.66 10.52 -9.35
CA PRO A 393 14.96 10.11 -10.57
C PRO A 393 15.94 9.65 -11.67
N GLU A 394 17.19 10.10 -11.62
CA GLU A 394 18.26 9.75 -12.56
C GLU A 394 18.90 8.39 -12.18
N LYS A 395 18.52 7.80 -11.04
CA LYS A 395 19.10 6.56 -10.53
C LYS A 395 18.75 5.38 -11.43
N SER A 396 19.80 4.66 -11.84
CA SER A 396 19.64 3.40 -12.56
C SER A 396 19.20 2.27 -11.63
N LEU A 397 18.21 1.50 -12.07
CA LEU A 397 17.78 0.24 -11.44
C LEU A 397 18.90 -0.80 -11.52
N THR A 398 19.53 -1.10 -10.37
CA THR A 398 20.60 -2.10 -10.25
C THR A 398 20.17 -3.23 -9.33
N PHE A 399 20.54 -4.46 -9.66
CA PHE A 399 20.31 -5.57 -8.74
C PHE A 399 21.30 -5.49 -7.57
N ASP A 400 20.78 -5.47 -6.34
CA ASP A 400 21.58 -5.30 -5.12
C ASP A 400 21.94 -6.67 -4.54
N GLN A 401 20.94 -7.51 -4.25
CA GLN A 401 21.17 -8.83 -3.66
C GLN A 401 20.01 -9.80 -3.90
N SER A 402 20.32 -11.08 -3.76
CA SER A 402 19.33 -12.15 -3.57
C SER A 402 19.55 -12.81 -2.22
N VAL A 403 18.47 -13.01 -1.47
CA VAL A 403 18.46 -13.81 -0.24
C VAL A 403 17.54 -15.01 -0.47
N SER A 404 18.02 -16.20 -0.14
CA SER A 404 17.24 -17.43 -0.22
C SER A 404 17.06 -18.04 1.17
N ASN A 405 15.84 -18.44 1.50
CA ASN A 405 15.50 -19.17 2.72
C ASN A 405 14.64 -20.39 2.35
N SER A 406 15.16 -21.60 2.59
CA SER A 406 14.49 -22.85 2.25
C SER A 406 14.10 -22.95 0.77
N ASN A 407 12.87 -22.57 0.39
CA ASN A 407 12.33 -22.65 -0.98
C ASN A 407 12.06 -21.29 -1.64
N ASP A 408 12.17 -20.18 -0.89
CA ASP A 408 11.82 -18.85 -1.39
C ASP A 408 13.06 -18.06 -1.81
N LEU A 409 12.85 -17.09 -2.68
CA LEU A 409 13.88 -16.21 -3.22
C LEU A 409 13.42 -14.75 -3.10
N THR A 410 14.06 -13.99 -2.21
CA THR A 410 13.90 -12.54 -2.18
C THR A 410 14.98 -11.88 -3.03
N LEU A 411 14.56 -11.00 -3.94
CA LEU A 411 15.40 -10.20 -4.82
C LEU A 411 15.25 -8.74 -4.43
N THR A 412 16.37 -8.06 -4.20
CA THR A 412 16.40 -6.63 -3.91
C THR A 412 17.10 -5.92 -5.05
N TRP A 413 16.46 -4.90 -5.61
CA TRP A 413 17.09 -3.94 -6.52
C TRP A 413 17.16 -2.56 -5.86
N SER A 414 18.15 -1.78 -6.29
CA SER A 414 18.13 -0.35 -6.10
C SER A 414 17.00 0.25 -6.93
N ALA A 415 16.27 1.19 -6.35
CA ALA A 415 15.11 1.79 -6.96
C ALA A 415 15.06 3.29 -6.69
N VAL A 416 14.22 3.96 -7.48
CA VAL A 416 13.85 5.36 -7.32
C VAL A 416 12.69 5.41 -6.36
N GLU A 417 12.85 6.07 -5.21
CA GLU A 417 11.73 6.31 -4.29
C GLU A 417 10.61 7.07 -5.03
N GLY A 418 9.38 6.55 -4.97
CA GLY A 418 8.24 7.05 -5.75
C GLY A 418 8.14 6.54 -7.18
N GLY A 419 8.97 5.57 -7.60
CA GLY A 419 8.89 4.94 -8.92
C GLY A 419 8.05 3.65 -8.92
N GLN A 420 7.23 3.43 -9.95
CA GLN A 420 6.49 2.18 -10.13
C GLN A 420 7.26 1.20 -11.01
N TYR A 421 7.35 -0.08 -10.62
CA TYR A 421 8.11 -1.08 -11.39
C TYR A 421 7.25 -2.25 -11.86
N VAL A 422 7.46 -2.67 -13.11
CA VAL A 422 6.99 -3.96 -13.61
C VAL A 422 8.07 -5.01 -13.45
N ILE A 423 7.69 -6.17 -12.92
CA ILE A 423 8.54 -7.35 -12.84
C ILE A 423 8.20 -8.30 -13.99
N GLU A 424 9.23 -8.81 -14.65
CA GLU A 424 9.11 -9.86 -15.65
C GLU A 424 10.01 -11.02 -15.27
N SER A 425 9.56 -12.24 -15.52
CA SER A 425 10.34 -13.44 -15.29
C SER A 425 10.44 -14.30 -16.55
N SER A 426 11.42 -15.20 -16.56
CA SER A 426 11.55 -16.22 -17.60
C SER A 426 12.25 -17.45 -17.07
N THR A 427 11.95 -18.62 -17.60
CA THR A 427 12.70 -19.86 -17.31
C THR A 427 13.92 -20.04 -18.22
N ILE A 428 14.06 -19.21 -19.26
CA ILE A 428 15.18 -19.20 -20.20
C ILE A 428 15.65 -17.77 -20.46
N LEU A 429 16.92 -17.60 -20.84
CA LEU A 429 17.45 -16.28 -21.22
C LEU A 429 17.29 -16.04 -22.73
N ARG A 430 16.05 -15.80 -23.17
CA ARG A 430 15.75 -15.33 -24.54
C ARG A 430 14.86 -14.10 -24.46
N ASP A 431 15.04 -13.15 -25.38
CA ASP A 431 14.30 -11.86 -25.33
C ASP A 431 12.78 -12.05 -25.53
N ASP A 432 12.36 -13.16 -26.14
CA ASP A 432 10.98 -13.57 -26.45
C ASP A 432 10.31 -14.42 -25.36
N SER A 433 11.02 -14.75 -24.27
CA SER A 433 10.51 -15.69 -23.26
C SER A 433 10.10 -15.03 -21.94
N TRP A 434 10.11 -13.70 -21.88
CA TRP A 434 9.80 -12.95 -20.66
C TRP A 434 8.29 -12.78 -20.51
N VAL A 435 7.79 -13.10 -19.33
CA VAL A 435 6.38 -12.96 -18.94
C VAL A 435 6.30 -11.93 -17.83
N ARG A 436 5.37 -10.99 -17.93
CA ARG A 436 5.08 -10.03 -16.86
C ARG A 436 4.46 -10.77 -15.68
N GLU A 437 5.10 -10.67 -14.52
CA GLU A 437 4.52 -11.07 -13.24
C GLU A 437 3.57 -9.92 -12.84
N ILE A 438 2.29 -10.23 -12.73
CA ILE A 438 1.17 -9.27 -12.65
C ILE A 438 1.10 -8.55 -11.30
N THR A 439 2.01 -7.60 -11.07
CA THR A 439 1.85 -6.50 -10.09
C THR A 439 2.81 -5.36 -10.45
N TYR A 440 2.37 -4.10 -10.32
CA TYR A 440 3.33 -2.99 -10.17
C TYR A 440 3.91 -3.06 -8.76
N ALA A 441 5.23 -3.11 -8.64
CA ALA A 441 5.91 -3.16 -7.36
C ALA A 441 6.46 -1.76 -7.04
N GLU A 442 6.05 -1.24 -5.88
CA GLU A 442 6.53 0.03 -5.35
C GLU A 442 7.77 -0.19 -4.46
N PRO A 443 8.79 0.66 -4.56
CA PRO A 443 9.94 0.60 -3.69
C PRO A 443 9.61 1.13 -2.30
N THR A 444 10.24 0.52 -1.29
CA THR A 444 10.28 1.06 0.06
C THR A 444 11.56 1.86 0.22
N GLY A 445 11.45 3.19 0.29
CA GLY A 445 12.61 4.07 0.22
C GLY A 445 13.35 3.89 -1.11
N ASP A 446 14.65 3.61 -1.05
CA ASP A 446 15.50 3.48 -2.23
C ASP A 446 15.63 2.03 -2.75
N LYS A 447 14.82 1.09 -2.23
CA LYS A 447 14.89 -0.35 -2.53
C LYS A 447 13.57 -0.92 -3.05
N LEU A 448 13.66 -1.70 -4.12
CA LEU A 448 12.59 -2.55 -4.62
C LEU A 448 12.84 -3.99 -4.16
N ASN A 449 11.94 -4.54 -3.35
CA ASN A 449 12.02 -5.92 -2.87
C ASN A 449 10.93 -6.77 -3.53
N LEU A 450 11.32 -7.92 -4.09
CA LEU A 450 10.41 -8.93 -4.61
C LEU A 450 10.69 -10.25 -3.90
N THR A 451 9.66 -10.95 -3.46
CA THR A 451 9.79 -12.30 -2.92
C THR A 451 9.04 -13.27 -3.84
N ASP A 452 9.78 -14.22 -4.45
CA ASP A 452 9.22 -15.33 -5.22
C ASP A 452 9.20 -16.58 -4.31
N THR A 453 8.02 -16.88 -3.77
CA THR A 453 7.79 -17.98 -2.83
C THR A 453 7.75 -19.32 -3.58
N GLY A 454 8.52 -20.30 -3.11
CA GLY A 454 8.58 -21.62 -3.73
C GLY A 454 9.41 -21.71 -5.01
N ALA A 455 10.02 -20.61 -5.48
CA ALA A 455 10.84 -20.55 -6.69
C ALA A 455 11.88 -21.68 -6.79
N LEU A 456 12.52 -22.01 -5.66
CA LEU A 456 13.62 -22.99 -5.62
C LEU A 456 13.13 -24.45 -5.66
N ALA A 457 11.84 -24.69 -5.45
CA ALA A 457 11.23 -26.02 -5.48
C ALA A 457 10.74 -26.43 -6.88
N THR A 458 10.27 -25.47 -7.69
CA THR A 458 9.59 -25.73 -8.98
C THR A 458 10.48 -25.59 -10.20
N ASN A 459 11.45 -24.67 -10.18
CA ASN A 459 12.40 -24.47 -11.27
C ASN A 459 13.78 -24.06 -10.75
N SER A 460 14.78 -24.94 -10.92
CA SER A 460 16.17 -24.62 -10.55
C SER A 460 16.80 -23.45 -11.33
N GLN A 461 16.11 -22.92 -12.35
CA GLN A 461 16.53 -21.81 -13.21
C GLN A 461 15.31 -20.94 -13.59
N LYS A 462 15.18 -19.80 -12.92
CA LYS A 462 14.25 -18.70 -13.25
C LYS A 462 15.04 -17.40 -13.26
N PHE A 463 14.74 -16.53 -14.20
CA PHE A 463 15.39 -15.25 -14.45
C PHE A 463 14.37 -14.15 -14.20
N TYR A 464 14.82 -13.02 -13.65
CA TYR A 464 13.95 -11.88 -13.34
C TYR A 464 14.56 -10.61 -13.91
N ARG A 465 13.71 -9.69 -14.34
CA ARG A 465 14.09 -8.31 -14.64
C ARG A 465 12.98 -7.39 -14.13
N ALA A 466 13.38 -6.25 -13.62
CA ALA A 466 12.48 -5.18 -13.23
C ALA A 466 12.62 -4.02 -14.23
N ARG A 467 11.54 -3.27 -14.42
CA ARG A 467 11.46 -2.12 -15.32
C ARG A 467 10.68 -1.00 -14.64
N LEU A 468 11.28 0.17 -14.50
CA LEU A 468 10.56 1.38 -14.08
C LEU A 468 9.55 1.75 -15.16
N THR A 469 8.28 1.86 -14.79
CA THR A 469 7.17 2.18 -15.70
C THR A 469 6.56 3.54 -15.45
N ASP A 470 6.65 4.04 -14.22
CA ASP A 470 6.19 5.38 -13.88
C ASP A 470 7.02 5.98 -12.73
N ILE A 471 6.95 7.29 -12.55
CA ILE A 471 7.59 8.01 -11.45
C ILE A 471 6.63 9.09 -10.93
N ALA A 472 6.39 9.08 -9.63
CA ALA A 472 5.56 10.06 -8.95
C ALA A 472 6.06 11.49 -9.22
N GLU A 473 5.12 12.45 -9.25
CA GLU A 473 5.48 13.85 -9.42
C GLU A 473 6.42 14.34 -8.30
N PHE A 474 7.45 15.06 -8.69
CA PHE A 474 8.45 15.63 -7.78
C PHE A 474 8.93 16.99 -8.31
N ASP A 475 9.55 17.78 -7.43
CA ASP A 475 10.18 19.06 -7.81
C ASP A 475 11.44 18.81 -8.64
N GLN A 476 11.32 19.03 -9.95
CA GLN A 476 12.40 18.79 -10.92
C GLN A 476 13.50 19.86 -10.92
N THR A 477 13.43 20.87 -10.05
CA THR A 477 14.43 21.94 -10.00
C THR A 477 15.82 21.37 -9.72
N GLY A 478 16.74 21.53 -10.68
CA GLY A 478 18.14 21.08 -10.57
C GLY A 478 18.45 19.74 -11.24
N PHE A 479 17.43 18.95 -11.61
CA PHE A 479 17.56 17.65 -12.28
C PHE A 479 17.60 17.82 -13.81
N ASP A 480 18.42 17.02 -14.50
CA ASP A 480 18.49 16.95 -15.96
C ASP A 480 17.92 15.60 -16.44
N PHE A 481 16.65 15.39 -16.10
CA PHE A 481 15.96 14.12 -16.23
C PHE A 481 14.79 14.19 -17.21
N SER A 482 14.69 13.18 -18.09
CA SER A 482 13.51 12.94 -18.90
C SER A 482 13.10 11.47 -18.80
N PHE A 483 11.96 11.19 -18.17
CA PHE A 483 11.39 9.86 -18.19
C PHE A 483 10.66 9.62 -19.52
N THR A 484 10.93 8.50 -20.18
CA THR A 484 10.12 8.02 -21.30
C THR A 484 9.63 6.63 -20.93
N PRO A 485 8.32 6.46 -20.65
CA PRO A 485 7.75 5.14 -20.41
C PRO A 485 7.98 4.26 -21.64
N GLY A 486 8.44 3.02 -21.44
CA GLY A 486 8.51 2.09 -22.54
C GLY A 486 9.22 0.78 -22.27
N THR A 487 8.93 -0.19 -23.11
CA THR A 487 9.58 -1.50 -23.16
C THR A 487 10.46 -1.60 -24.40
N VAL A 488 11.60 -2.26 -24.28
CA VAL A 488 12.44 -2.61 -25.43
C VAL A 488 12.23 -4.08 -25.74
N SER A 489 11.57 -4.37 -26.86
CA SER A 489 11.37 -5.74 -27.31
C SER A 489 12.13 -6.03 -28.60
N LEU A 490 12.55 -7.29 -28.76
CA LEU A 490 13.20 -7.80 -29.95
C LEU A 490 12.18 -8.56 -30.80
N PHE A 491 12.16 -8.26 -32.09
CA PHE A 491 11.32 -8.95 -33.06
C PHE A 491 12.19 -9.51 -34.21
N HIS A 492 11.77 -10.65 -34.75
CA HIS A 492 12.35 -11.20 -35.97
C HIS A 492 11.45 -10.89 -37.16
N LEU A 493 12.02 -10.26 -38.19
CA LEU A 493 11.35 -9.98 -39.45
C LEU A 493 11.67 -11.07 -40.47
N PRO A 494 10.69 -11.51 -41.28
CA PRO A 494 10.95 -12.47 -42.35
C PRO A 494 11.93 -11.87 -43.37
N THR A 495 13.01 -12.58 -43.66
CA THR A 495 14.10 -12.11 -44.55
C THR A 495 13.85 -12.36 -46.04
N ASP A 496 12.74 -13.04 -46.37
CA ASP A 496 12.26 -13.24 -47.74
C ASP A 496 10.82 -12.68 -47.85
N PRO A 497 10.58 -11.62 -48.66
CA PRO A 497 11.54 -10.92 -49.53
C PRO A 497 12.59 -10.09 -48.76
N PRO A 498 13.69 -9.65 -49.43
CA PRO A 498 14.76 -8.89 -48.80
C PRO A 498 14.23 -7.66 -48.05
N LEU A 499 14.65 -7.52 -46.80
CA LEU A 499 14.24 -6.43 -45.93
C LEU A 499 14.83 -5.06 -46.35
N PRO A 500 14.13 -3.94 -46.08
CA PRO A 500 14.58 -2.61 -46.50
C PRO A 500 15.89 -2.19 -45.81
N THR A 501 16.71 -1.37 -46.46
CA THR A 501 17.96 -0.88 -45.85
C THR A 501 17.74 0.10 -44.70
N SER A 502 16.52 0.63 -44.53
CA SER A 502 16.15 1.57 -43.48
C SER A 502 14.68 1.42 -43.09
N VAL A 503 14.39 1.56 -41.80
CA VAL A 503 13.02 1.59 -41.26
C VAL A 503 12.56 3.04 -41.16
N THR A 504 11.41 3.35 -41.77
CA THR A 504 10.79 4.69 -41.75
C THR A 504 9.63 4.79 -40.77
N LEU A 505 8.99 3.66 -40.46
CA LEU A 505 7.91 3.55 -39.48
C LEU A 505 7.97 2.17 -38.83
N ALA A 506 7.79 2.12 -37.51
CA ALA A 506 7.60 0.89 -36.77
C ALA A 506 6.45 1.07 -35.77
N SER A 507 5.66 0.03 -35.56
CA SER A 507 4.62 0.02 -34.53
C SER A 507 4.42 -1.37 -33.94
N VAL A 508 3.98 -1.45 -32.69
CA VAL A 508 3.58 -2.70 -32.02
C VAL A 508 2.17 -2.48 -31.48
N GLY A 509 1.22 -3.34 -31.88
CA GLY A 509 -0.18 -3.19 -31.46
C GLY A 509 -0.84 -1.85 -31.81
N GLY A 510 -0.36 -1.19 -32.87
CA GLY A 510 -0.84 0.14 -33.28
C GLY A 510 -0.13 1.32 -32.58
N ILE A 511 0.70 1.06 -31.57
CA ILE A 511 1.50 2.08 -30.91
C ILE A 511 2.77 2.35 -31.70
N THR A 512 3.09 3.63 -31.90
CA THR A 512 4.31 4.04 -32.61
C THR A 512 5.54 3.62 -31.81
N ALA A 513 6.46 2.93 -32.47
CA ALA A 513 7.68 2.43 -31.87
C ALA A 513 8.93 3.12 -32.43
N THR A 514 9.89 3.38 -31.57
CA THR A 514 11.21 3.91 -31.94
C THR A 514 12.16 2.74 -32.22
N VAL A 515 12.83 2.78 -33.38
CA VAL A 515 13.84 1.77 -33.73
C VAL A 515 15.10 2.02 -32.93
N VAL A 516 15.42 1.10 -32.02
CA VAL A 516 16.65 1.12 -31.21
C VAL A 516 17.81 0.53 -32.01
N ASN A 517 17.56 -0.61 -32.66
CA ASN A 517 18.53 -1.27 -33.51
C ASN A 517 17.81 -2.05 -34.61
N TYR A 518 18.44 -2.15 -35.78
CA TYR A 518 17.89 -2.86 -36.92
C TYR A 518 19.01 -3.45 -37.78
N ASP A 519 18.96 -4.76 -37.99
CA ASP A 519 19.88 -5.47 -38.88
C ASP A 519 19.08 -6.15 -39.99
N SER A 520 19.12 -5.56 -41.19
CA SER A 520 18.43 -6.07 -42.37
C SER A 520 18.97 -7.41 -42.88
N ALA A 521 20.21 -7.80 -42.51
CA ALA A 521 20.81 -9.06 -42.95
C ALA A 521 20.32 -10.25 -42.13
N THR A 522 20.09 -10.05 -40.84
CA THR A 522 19.58 -11.08 -39.92
C THR A 522 18.07 -11.01 -39.71
N GLY A 523 17.45 -9.87 -40.04
CA GLY A 523 16.03 -9.61 -39.80
C GLY A 523 15.71 -9.22 -38.36
N ILE A 524 16.72 -8.99 -37.52
CA ILE A 524 16.52 -8.60 -36.13
C ILE A 524 16.21 -7.11 -36.06
N ILE A 525 15.14 -6.76 -35.34
CA ILE A 525 14.81 -5.37 -35.01
C ILE A 525 14.51 -5.26 -33.51
N ARG A 526 15.06 -4.23 -32.85
CA ARG A 526 14.73 -3.85 -31.48
C ARG A 526 13.95 -2.57 -31.49
N LEU A 527 12.79 -2.60 -30.84
CA LEU A 527 11.84 -1.51 -30.80
C LEU A 527 11.62 -1.07 -29.36
N LEU A 528 11.66 0.24 -29.13
CA LEU A 528 11.22 0.89 -27.90
C LEU A 528 9.82 1.45 -28.13
N PHE A 529 8.85 1.06 -27.31
CA PHE A 529 7.47 1.56 -27.38
C PHE A 529 6.84 1.56 -25.99
N ASP A 530 5.87 2.45 -25.78
CA ASP A 530 5.07 2.48 -24.56
C ASP A 530 3.97 1.43 -24.67
N ASP A 531 4.03 0.39 -23.87
CA ASP A 531 3.09 -0.72 -23.87
C ASP A 531 1.92 -0.52 -22.90
N SER A 532 1.91 0.57 -22.13
CA SER A 532 0.92 0.83 -21.08
C SER A 532 -0.52 0.89 -21.57
N SER A 533 -0.74 1.28 -22.83
CA SER A 533 -2.08 1.37 -23.43
C SER A 533 -2.46 0.19 -24.32
N LEU A 534 -1.60 -0.85 -24.42
CA LEU A 534 -1.95 -2.07 -25.14
C LEU A 534 -2.87 -2.93 -24.28
N ALA A 535 -3.99 -3.35 -24.85
CA ALA A 535 -4.85 -4.34 -24.22
C ALA A 535 -4.11 -5.68 -24.08
N PRO A 536 -4.58 -6.60 -23.23
CA PRO A 536 -4.24 -8.02 -23.32
C PRO A 536 -4.20 -8.56 -24.76
N GLY A 537 -3.14 -9.27 -25.14
CA GLY A 537 -3.04 -9.85 -26.49
C GLY A 537 -1.63 -10.08 -27.01
N GLU A 538 -1.55 -10.60 -28.24
CA GLU A 538 -0.31 -10.90 -28.96
C GLU A 538 -0.10 -9.87 -30.08
N TYR A 539 0.95 -9.06 -29.97
CA TYR A 539 1.18 -7.92 -30.86
C TYR A 539 2.44 -8.11 -31.70
N PRO A 540 2.32 -8.41 -33.00
CA PRO A 540 3.48 -8.39 -33.87
C PRO A 540 3.94 -6.95 -34.12
N ALA A 541 5.23 -6.78 -34.40
CA ALA A 541 5.76 -5.54 -34.92
C ALA A 541 5.37 -5.38 -36.40
N LEU A 542 4.92 -4.19 -36.76
CA LEU A 542 4.63 -3.79 -38.13
C LEU A 542 5.63 -2.73 -38.59
N ILE A 543 6.40 -3.05 -39.63
CA ILE A 543 7.47 -2.23 -40.17
C ILE A 543 7.08 -1.69 -41.54
N ASN A 544 7.23 -0.38 -41.73
CA ASN A 544 6.88 0.36 -42.95
C ASN A 544 5.45 0.09 -43.46
N GLY A 545 4.54 -0.30 -42.56
CA GLY A 545 3.13 -0.57 -42.87
C GLY A 545 2.84 -1.88 -43.60
N SER A 546 3.83 -2.74 -43.86
CA SER A 546 3.62 -3.97 -44.63
C SER A 546 4.46 -5.18 -44.23
N ILE A 547 5.49 -5.01 -43.39
CA ILE A 547 6.37 -6.10 -42.97
C ILE A 547 6.02 -6.44 -41.53
N THR A 548 5.41 -7.60 -41.31
CA THR A 548 5.03 -8.09 -39.98
C THR A 548 6.12 -8.99 -39.44
N SER A 549 6.46 -8.88 -38.16
CA SER A 549 7.37 -9.82 -37.49
C SER A 549 6.79 -11.24 -37.42
N SER A 550 7.66 -12.24 -37.35
CA SER A 550 7.28 -13.63 -37.13
C SER A 550 6.88 -13.91 -35.69
N ASP A 551 7.38 -13.11 -34.76
CA ASP A 551 7.16 -13.25 -33.32
C ASP A 551 6.34 -12.07 -32.81
N THR A 552 5.68 -12.26 -31.67
CA THR A 552 4.74 -11.31 -31.07
C THR A 552 5.25 -10.82 -29.72
N TYR A 553 4.81 -9.63 -29.34
CA TYR A 553 4.93 -9.12 -27.98
C TYR A 553 3.63 -9.39 -27.23
N SER A 554 3.72 -10.20 -26.17
CA SER A 554 2.58 -10.64 -25.38
C SER A 554 2.31 -9.68 -24.23
N ILE A 555 1.09 -9.13 -24.18
CA ILE A 555 0.53 -8.54 -22.96
C ILE A 555 -0.37 -9.60 -22.33
N ALA A 556 -0.02 -10.04 -21.11
CA ALA A 556 -0.85 -10.97 -20.35
C ALA A 556 -2.23 -10.35 -20.08
N GLY A 557 -3.28 -11.14 -20.27
CA GLY A 557 -4.65 -10.71 -20.02
C GLY A 557 -5.08 -10.86 -18.58
N PRO A 558 -6.15 -10.16 -18.18
CA PRO A 558 -6.81 -10.44 -16.92
C PRO A 558 -7.24 -11.91 -16.89
N ASN A 559 -7.05 -12.56 -15.74
CA ASN A 559 -7.37 -13.96 -15.58
C ASN A 559 -8.89 -14.16 -15.47
N ASN A 560 -9.35 -15.34 -15.87
CA ASN A 560 -10.73 -15.76 -15.69
C ASN A 560 -10.98 -16.14 -14.22
N VAL A 561 -12.23 -16.05 -13.79
CA VAL A 561 -12.66 -16.53 -12.46
C VAL A 561 -13.77 -17.56 -12.63
N LEU A 562 -13.53 -18.78 -12.14
CA LEU A 562 -14.49 -19.87 -12.13
C LEU A 562 -14.86 -20.22 -10.69
N LEU A 563 -16.09 -19.92 -10.29
CA LEU A 563 -16.64 -20.30 -8.99
C LEU A 563 -17.40 -21.61 -9.12
N LEU A 564 -16.93 -22.68 -8.48
CA LEU A 564 -17.61 -23.97 -8.41
C LEU A 564 -18.29 -24.10 -7.03
N ILE A 565 -19.62 -23.96 -7.01
CA ILE A 565 -20.42 -23.97 -5.80
C ILE A 565 -21.25 -25.26 -5.79
N LEU A 566 -20.92 -26.17 -4.87
CA LEU A 566 -21.55 -27.47 -4.74
C LEU A 566 -22.66 -27.41 -3.68
N ASP A 567 -23.87 -27.82 -4.05
CA ASP A 567 -25.06 -27.74 -3.19
C ASP A 567 -25.09 -28.92 -2.22
N ASP A 568 -25.19 -28.67 -0.91
CA ASP A 568 -25.28 -29.70 0.12
C ASP A 568 -24.01 -30.54 0.34
N TRP A 569 -22.83 -29.97 0.08
CA TRP A 569 -21.53 -30.64 0.26
C TRP A 569 -20.79 -30.17 1.53
N GLY A 570 -20.94 -30.91 2.63
CA GLY A 570 -20.20 -30.67 3.88
C GLY A 570 -18.87 -31.41 3.98
N ILE A 571 -18.05 -31.02 4.97
CA ILE A 571 -16.71 -31.62 5.21
C ILE A 571 -16.75 -33.13 5.52
N ASP A 572 -17.88 -33.63 6.02
CA ASP A 572 -18.07 -35.04 6.36
C ASP A 572 -18.10 -35.97 5.13
N ALA A 573 -18.56 -35.46 4.00
CA ALA A 573 -18.66 -36.18 2.74
C ALA A 573 -17.43 -36.02 1.84
N SER A 574 -16.50 -35.13 2.20
CA SER A 574 -15.33 -34.80 1.39
C SER A 574 -14.11 -35.62 1.81
N GLU A 575 -13.47 -36.29 0.85
CA GLU A 575 -12.21 -37.00 1.10
C GLU A 575 -11.02 -36.07 1.42
N LEU A 576 -11.18 -34.75 1.22
CA LEU A 576 -10.18 -33.75 1.56
C LEU A 576 -10.15 -33.43 3.06
N TYR A 577 -11.27 -33.65 3.75
CA TYR A 577 -11.48 -33.28 5.16
C TYR A 577 -11.78 -34.48 6.05
N ASN A 578 -12.14 -35.62 5.46
CA ASN A 578 -12.53 -36.81 6.20
C ASN A 578 -11.83 -38.07 5.66
N THR A 579 -11.76 -39.10 6.50
CA THR A 579 -11.10 -40.37 6.19
C THR A 579 -12.08 -41.53 6.25
N ALA A 580 -12.01 -42.44 5.28
CA ALA A 580 -12.88 -43.62 5.24
C ALA A 580 -12.74 -44.47 6.51
N GLY A 581 -13.86 -44.93 7.05
CA GLY A 581 -13.93 -45.65 8.31
C GLY A 581 -15.31 -46.30 8.54
N PRO A 582 -15.54 -46.97 9.68
CA PRO A 582 -16.83 -47.60 9.96
C PRO A 582 -17.99 -46.59 9.91
N GLY A 583 -18.88 -46.74 8.92
CA GLY A 583 -20.04 -45.85 8.74
C GLY A 583 -19.75 -44.53 8.00
N ILE A 584 -18.53 -44.35 7.50
CA ILE A 584 -18.12 -43.21 6.66
C ILE A 584 -17.86 -43.72 5.24
N GLN A 585 -18.60 -43.19 4.29
CA GLN A 585 -18.49 -43.48 2.87
C GLN A 585 -18.14 -42.18 2.15
N LEU A 586 -17.02 -42.16 1.44
CA LEU A 586 -16.52 -40.98 0.73
C LEU A 586 -16.64 -41.22 -0.78
N ALA A 587 -17.02 -40.18 -1.51
CA ALA A 587 -17.06 -40.19 -2.96
C ALA A 587 -15.62 -40.17 -3.51
N ASN A 588 -15.36 -40.95 -4.55
CA ASN A 588 -14.11 -40.86 -5.29
C ASN A 588 -14.16 -39.67 -6.24
N MET A 589 -13.56 -38.54 -5.86
CA MET A 589 -13.59 -37.27 -6.61
C MET A 589 -12.18 -36.86 -7.04
N PRO A 590 -11.54 -37.64 -7.94
CA PRO A 590 -10.13 -37.46 -8.30
C PRO A 590 -9.85 -36.08 -8.93
N THR A 591 -10.82 -35.46 -9.59
CA THR A 591 -10.63 -34.15 -10.23
C THR A 591 -10.53 -33.06 -9.19
N LEU A 592 -11.52 -32.96 -8.29
CA LEU A 592 -11.49 -32.01 -7.17
C LEU A 592 -10.31 -32.27 -6.25
N LYS A 593 -9.98 -33.54 -6.00
CA LYS A 593 -8.78 -33.90 -5.24
C LYS A 593 -7.51 -33.40 -5.90
N ASN A 594 -7.37 -33.57 -7.22
CA ASN A 594 -6.21 -33.07 -7.94
C ASN A 594 -6.12 -31.54 -7.90
N LEU A 595 -7.25 -30.82 -8.00
CA LEU A 595 -7.25 -29.36 -7.85
C LEU A 595 -6.81 -28.94 -6.45
N ALA A 596 -7.33 -29.57 -5.40
CA ALA A 596 -6.94 -29.27 -4.03
C ALA A 596 -5.46 -29.61 -3.74
N ASP A 597 -4.97 -30.75 -4.22
CA ASP A 597 -3.57 -31.17 -4.05
C ASP A 597 -2.56 -30.21 -4.71
N ASN A 598 -2.99 -29.46 -5.72
CA ASN A 598 -2.17 -28.48 -6.45
C ASN A 598 -2.56 -27.03 -6.17
N GLY A 599 -3.48 -26.80 -5.24
CA GLY A 599 -4.00 -25.48 -4.86
C GLY A 599 -3.82 -25.21 -3.37
N LEU A 600 -4.58 -24.24 -2.87
CA LEU A 600 -4.67 -23.90 -1.46
C LEU A 600 -5.98 -24.40 -0.87
N LEU A 601 -5.89 -25.37 0.04
CA LEU A 601 -7.01 -25.93 0.80
C LEU A 601 -7.17 -25.20 2.13
N PHE A 602 -8.36 -24.66 2.40
CA PHE A 602 -8.68 -24.04 3.68
C PHE A 602 -9.25 -25.08 4.64
N THR A 603 -8.54 -25.37 5.72
CA THR A 603 -9.04 -26.27 6.78
C THR A 603 -10.18 -25.66 7.58
N ARG A 604 -10.42 -24.36 7.44
CA ARG A 604 -11.40 -23.56 8.18
C ARG A 604 -12.23 -22.67 7.25
N GLY A 605 -12.88 -23.30 6.26
CA GLY A 605 -13.78 -22.63 5.33
C GLY A 605 -15.24 -22.68 5.76
N TYR A 606 -15.91 -21.54 5.77
CA TYR A 606 -17.25 -21.41 6.32
C TYR A 606 -18.24 -20.80 5.35
N SER A 607 -19.50 -21.23 5.44
CA SER A 607 -20.64 -20.70 4.72
C SER A 607 -21.80 -20.40 5.67
N GLN A 608 -22.91 -19.89 5.14
CA GLN A 608 -24.16 -19.88 5.89
C GLN A 608 -24.72 -21.31 6.00
N PRO A 609 -25.57 -21.59 7.01
CA PRO A 609 -26.03 -22.95 7.28
C PRO A 609 -27.01 -23.50 6.24
N ILE A 610 -27.52 -22.66 5.33
CA ILE A 610 -28.47 -23.05 4.30
C ILE A 610 -28.36 -22.19 3.03
N CYS A 611 -28.70 -22.79 1.89
CA CYS A 611 -28.45 -22.30 0.54
C CYS A 611 -28.79 -20.83 0.21
N SER A 612 -30.02 -20.32 0.42
CA SER A 612 -30.36 -18.94 0.01
C SER A 612 -29.53 -17.87 0.74
N PRO A 613 -29.41 -17.89 2.09
CA PRO A 613 -28.47 -17.04 2.81
C PRO A 613 -27.05 -17.10 2.27
N THR A 614 -26.50 -18.31 2.04
CA THR A 614 -25.13 -18.44 1.51
C THR A 614 -24.96 -17.72 0.17
N ARG A 615 -25.89 -17.94 -0.76
CA ARG A 615 -25.81 -17.38 -2.12
C ARG A 615 -25.96 -15.86 -2.11
N ALA A 616 -26.85 -15.32 -1.28
CA ALA A 616 -27.00 -13.88 -1.08
C ALA A 616 -25.72 -13.27 -0.47
N THR A 617 -25.18 -13.88 0.59
CA THR A 617 -23.94 -13.42 1.23
C THR A 617 -22.74 -13.45 0.28
N LEU A 618 -22.62 -14.50 -0.55
CA LEU A 618 -21.57 -14.60 -1.56
C LEU A 618 -21.64 -13.45 -2.57
N LEU A 619 -22.84 -13.14 -3.06
CA LEU A 619 -23.04 -12.12 -4.10
C LEU A 619 -22.83 -10.70 -3.61
N THR A 620 -23.06 -10.43 -2.32
CA THR A 620 -23.15 -9.08 -1.75
C THR A 620 -22.03 -8.75 -0.77
N GLY A 621 -21.32 -9.77 -0.25
CA GLY A 621 -20.37 -9.62 0.85
C GLY A 621 -21.02 -9.23 2.18
N ARG A 622 -22.36 -9.24 2.26
CA ARG A 622 -23.15 -8.83 3.42
C ARG A 622 -23.71 -10.06 4.14
N GLN A 623 -23.92 -9.94 5.44
CA GLN A 623 -24.43 -11.01 6.28
C GLN A 623 -25.96 -11.10 6.23
N PRO A 624 -26.57 -12.24 6.60
CA PRO A 624 -28.02 -12.43 6.56
C PRO A 624 -28.82 -11.33 7.26
N TYR A 625 -28.40 -10.88 8.45
CA TYR A 625 -29.07 -9.78 9.16
C TYR A 625 -29.05 -8.44 8.41
N GLN A 626 -28.10 -8.22 7.50
CA GLN A 626 -27.96 -6.99 6.73
C GLN A 626 -28.81 -6.98 5.46
N HIS A 627 -28.86 -8.10 4.74
CA HIS A 627 -29.60 -8.23 3.48
C HIS A 627 -30.99 -8.89 3.64
N GLY A 628 -31.35 -9.32 4.85
CA GLY A 628 -32.66 -9.87 5.18
C GLY A 628 -32.97 -11.27 4.65
N VAL A 629 -32.00 -11.96 4.02
CA VAL A 629 -32.19 -13.32 3.47
C VAL A 629 -31.68 -14.34 4.49
N GLY A 630 -32.56 -14.74 5.42
CA GLY A 630 -32.22 -15.64 6.53
C GLY A 630 -32.60 -17.11 6.36
N ASN A 631 -33.47 -17.45 5.39
CA ASN A 631 -33.96 -18.82 5.19
C ASN A 631 -34.62 -19.00 3.80
N PRO A 632 -34.52 -20.17 3.13
CA PRO A 632 -35.19 -20.51 1.85
C PRO A 632 -36.74 -20.55 1.83
N GLY A 633 -37.42 -19.77 2.68
CA GLY A 633 -38.88 -19.66 2.76
C GLY A 633 -39.37 -18.23 2.49
N ALA A 634 -40.01 -17.63 3.49
CA ALA A 634 -40.54 -16.26 3.42
C ALA A 634 -39.46 -15.20 3.09
N ASN A 635 -38.21 -15.46 3.48
CA ASN A 635 -37.08 -14.53 3.40
C ASN A 635 -36.03 -15.03 2.39
N SER A 636 -36.46 -15.48 1.22
CA SER A 636 -35.59 -16.11 0.21
C SER A 636 -35.30 -15.24 -1.01
N THR A 637 -35.87 -14.03 -1.07
CA THR A 637 -35.69 -13.13 -2.22
C THR A 637 -34.59 -12.12 -1.91
N LEU A 638 -33.58 -12.04 -2.77
CA LEU A 638 -32.54 -11.02 -2.69
C LEU A 638 -33.17 -9.64 -2.94
N PRO A 639 -33.04 -8.66 -2.02
CA PRO A 639 -33.63 -7.35 -2.22
C PRO A 639 -32.99 -6.58 -3.39
N ASP A 640 -33.80 -5.88 -4.17
CA ASP A 640 -33.35 -5.03 -5.29
C ASP A 640 -32.40 -3.88 -4.86
N ALA A 641 -32.31 -3.60 -3.56
CA ALA A 641 -31.44 -2.58 -3.00
C ALA A 641 -30.01 -3.08 -2.74
N GLU A 642 -29.80 -4.40 -2.73
CA GLU A 642 -28.47 -4.98 -2.59
C GLU A 642 -27.69 -4.81 -3.88
N LEU A 643 -26.38 -4.59 -3.76
CA LEU A 643 -25.49 -4.47 -4.90
C LEU A 643 -24.59 -5.70 -4.97
N THR A 644 -24.64 -6.41 -6.09
CA THR A 644 -23.94 -7.69 -6.26
C THR A 644 -22.65 -7.53 -7.07
N PHE A 645 -21.66 -8.40 -6.85
CA PHE A 645 -20.40 -8.33 -7.60
C PHE A 645 -20.59 -8.40 -9.13
N PRO A 646 -21.55 -9.16 -9.72
CA PRO A 646 -21.77 -9.15 -11.17
C PRO A 646 -22.26 -7.80 -11.70
N GLU A 647 -23.08 -7.07 -10.93
CA GLU A 647 -23.52 -5.72 -11.31
C GLU A 647 -22.37 -4.72 -11.28
N ILE A 648 -21.50 -4.83 -10.27
CA ILE A 648 -20.31 -3.99 -10.16
C ILE A 648 -19.36 -4.29 -11.33
N ILE A 649 -19.06 -5.57 -11.62
CA ILE A 649 -18.18 -5.96 -12.73
C ILE A 649 -18.78 -5.54 -14.09
N SER A 650 -20.10 -5.70 -14.29
CA SER A 650 -20.77 -5.25 -15.51
C SER A 650 -20.59 -3.75 -15.77
N THR A 651 -20.50 -2.96 -14.69
CA THR A 651 -20.35 -1.50 -14.73
C THR A 651 -18.90 -1.10 -14.93
N GLU A 652 -17.99 -1.66 -14.13
CA GLU A 652 -16.59 -1.22 -14.03
C GLU A 652 -15.64 -1.97 -14.97
N ALA A 653 -15.95 -3.22 -15.35
CA ALA A 653 -15.16 -4.05 -16.24
C ALA A 653 -16.02 -4.72 -17.33
N PRO A 654 -16.65 -3.93 -18.23
CA PRO A 654 -17.63 -4.42 -19.21
C PRO A 654 -17.05 -5.38 -20.27
N ASN A 655 -15.73 -5.57 -20.29
CA ASN A 655 -15.04 -6.56 -21.12
C ASN A 655 -15.05 -7.98 -20.54
N TYR A 656 -15.46 -8.16 -19.28
CA TYR A 656 -15.64 -9.48 -18.70
C TYR A 656 -16.97 -10.09 -19.16
N GLY A 657 -16.89 -11.29 -19.75
CA GLY A 657 -18.06 -12.13 -19.95
C GLY A 657 -18.57 -12.66 -18.60
N LEU A 658 -19.82 -12.37 -18.26
CA LEU A 658 -20.43 -12.82 -17.01
C LEU A 658 -21.52 -13.85 -17.28
N ALA A 659 -21.46 -14.99 -16.58
CA ALA A 659 -22.49 -16.01 -16.67
C ALA A 659 -22.68 -16.79 -15.37
N SER A 660 -23.92 -17.20 -15.10
CA SER A 660 -24.28 -18.09 -14.00
C SER A 660 -25.04 -19.33 -14.50
N PHE A 661 -24.62 -20.51 -14.08
CA PHE A 661 -25.24 -21.76 -14.49
C PHE A 661 -25.71 -22.58 -13.29
N GLY A 662 -26.97 -22.99 -13.33
CA GLY A 662 -27.60 -23.88 -12.36
C GLY A 662 -28.60 -23.21 -11.44
N LYS A 663 -28.43 -23.37 -10.13
CA LYS A 663 -29.37 -22.96 -9.09
C LYS A 663 -29.17 -21.49 -8.71
N TRP A 664 -30.22 -20.69 -8.91
CA TRP A 664 -30.29 -19.31 -8.46
C TRP A 664 -30.75 -19.21 -7.00
N HIS A 665 -32.01 -19.58 -6.73
CA HIS A 665 -32.61 -19.65 -5.39
C HIS A 665 -32.64 -18.34 -4.58
N LEU A 666 -32.77 -17.20 -5.27
CA LEU A 666 -32.83 -15.87 -4.67
C LEU A 666 -34.05 -15.04 -5.14
N GLY A 667 -35.12 -15.70 -5.61
CA GLY A 667 -36.39 -15.05 -5.93
C GLY A 667 -36.40 -14.20 -7.21
N SER A 668 -37.28 -13.19 -7.21
CA SER A 668 -37.46 -12.18 -8.29
C SER A 668 -37.97 -12.68 -9.65
N GLY A 669 -38.84 -13.69 -9.64
CA GLY A 669 -39.52 -14.17 -10.85
C GLY A 669 -38.57 -14.78 -11.88
N ASN A 670 -38.97 -14.81 -13.16
CA ASN A 670 -38.20 -15.50 -14.21
C ASN A 670 -36.91 -14.79 -14.64
N THR A 671 -36.70 -13.57 -14.17
CA THR A 671 -35.60 -12.67 -14.54
C THR A 671 -34.66 -12.37 -13.37
N GLY A 672 -34.93 -12.89 -12.17
CA GLY A 672 -34.20 -12.52 -10.95
C GLY A 672 -32.69 -12.70 -11.03
N ALA A 673 -32.19 -13.76 -11.67
CA ALA A 673 -30.75 -13.96 -11.86
C ALA A 673 -30.07 -12.79 -12.59
N PHE A 674 -30.79 -12.12 -13.50
CA PHE A 674 -30.32 -10.92 -14.17
C PHE A 674 -30.69 -9.63 -13.40
N GLU A 675 -31.97 -9.46 -13.04
CA GLU A 675 -32.49 -8.20 -12.48
C GLU A 675 -32.00 -7.88 -11.06
N THR A 676 -31.78 -8.89 -10.23
CA THR A 676 -31.24 -8.72 -8.87
C THR A 676 -29.87 -9.36 -8.66
N GLY A 677 -29.50 -10.30 -9.53
CA GLY A 677 -28.20 -10.97 -9.49
C GLY A 677 -27.14 -10.40 -10.42
N GLY A 678 -27.52 -9.50 -11.33
CA GLY A 678 -26.61 -8.90 -12.30
C GLY A 678 -26.06 -9.83 -13.37
N TRP A 679 -26.54 -11.07 -13.50
CA TRP A 679 -25.99 -12.05 -14.45
C TRP A 679 -26.54 -11.85 -15.87
N PRO A 680 -25.75 -11.36 -16.84
CA PRO A 680 -26.20 -11.13 -18.21
C PRO A 680 -26.58 -12.42 -18.93
N ASN A 681 -25.93 -13.52 -18.54
CA ASN A 681 -26.18 -14.84 -19.07
C ASN A 681 -26.50 -15.77 -17.89
N PHE A 682 -27.62 -16.47 -17.97
CA PHE A 682 -28.02 -17.45 -16.97
C PHE A 682 -28.67 -18.65 -17.63
N THR A 683 -28.30 -19.86 -17.23
CA THR A 683 -29.06 -21.06 -17.59
C THR A 683 -29.22 -21.99 -16.39
N GLY A 684 -30.46 -22.34 -16.05
CA GLY A 684 -30.71 -23.30 -14.97
C GLY A 684 -32.10 -23.20 -14.36
N THR A 685 -32.17 -23.31 -13.03
CA THR A 685 -33.40 -23.28 -12.25
C THR A 685 -33.41 -22.10 -11.28
N LEU A 686 -34.56 -21.45 -11.18
CA LEU A 686 -34.79 -20.37 -10.23
C LEU A 686 -35.27 -20.87 -8.85
N GLN A 687 -35.66 -22.15 -8.78
CA GLN A 687 -36.16 -22.78 -7.56
C GLN A 687 -35.04 -23.30 -6.67
N GLY A 688 -35.35 -23.57 -5.41
CA GLY A 688 -34.41 -24.10 -4.42
C GLY A 688 -33.96 -25.54 -4.60
N GLY A 689 -34.52 -26.22 -5.57
CA GLY A 689 -34.17 -27.57 -5.98
C GLY A 689 -34.95 -27.92 -7.23
N ILE A 690 -34.74 -29.14 -7.71
CA ILE A 690 -35.44 -29.68 -8.87
C ILE A 690 -36.23 -30.92 -8.48
N PRO A 691 -37.41 -31.16 -9.08
CA PRO A 691 -38.24 -32.31 -8.70
C PRO A 691 -37.64 -33.65 -9.14
N ASP A 692 -36.88 -33.66 -10.25
CA ASP A 692 -36.00 -34.76 -10.69
C ASP A 692 -34.90 -34.18 -11.60
N TYR A 693 -33.67 -34.68 -11.53
CA TYR A 693 -32.58 -34.19 -12.39
C TYR A 693 -32.80 -34.43 -13.89
N ASN A 694 -33.72 -35.30 -14.30
CA ASN A 694 -34.07 -35.55 -15.70
C ASN A 694 -35.43 -34.96 -16.09
N GLU A 695 -36.18 -34.39 -15.15
CA GLU A 695 -37.49 -33.78 -15.40
C GLU A 695 -37.60 -32.49 -14.59
N TRP A 696 -37.10 -31.39 -15.16
CA TRP A 696 -37.08 -30.09 -14.52
C TRP A 696 -37.37 -28.97 -15.54
N VAL A 697 -37.64 -27.78 -15.00
CA VAL A 697 -38.02 -26.59 -15.76
C VAL A 697 -36.77 -25.77 -16.04
N HIS A 698 -36.47 -25.58 -17.32
CA HIS A 698 -35.31 -24.86 -17.81
C HIS A 698 -35.63 -23.36 -18.01
N VAL A 699 -34.78 -22.51 -17.45
CA VAL A 699 -34.83 -21.05 -17.63
C VAL A 699 -33.52 -20.60 -18.23
N LYS A 700 -33.59 -19.73 -19.24
CA LYS A 700 -32.42 -19.22 -19.95
C LYS A 700 -32.51 -17.73 -20.21
N ILE A 701 -31.44 -17.03 -19.86
CA ILE A 701 -31.19 -15.62 -20.13
C ILE A 701 -29.90 -15.55 -20.94
N GLU A 702 -29.94 -14.88 -22.09
CA GLU A 702 -28.78 -14.66 -22.95
C GLU A 702 -28.67 -13.18 -23.25
N ASN A 703 -27.53 -12.58 -22.90
CA ASN A 703 -27.26 -11.15 -23.09
C ASN A 703 -28.41 -10.26 -22.59
N ASN A 704 -28.81 -10.44 -21.33
CA ASN A 704 -29.87 -9.69 -20.63
C ASN A 704 -31.30 -9.98 -21.13
N ILE A 705 -31.48 -10.95 -22.02
CA ILE A 705 -32.78 -11.28 -22.61
C ILE A 705 -33.21 -12.66 -22.12
N LEU A 706 -34.39 -12.75 -21.51
CA LEU A 706 -35.05 -14.02 -21.19
C LEU A 706 -35.42 -14.76 -22.49
N THR A 707 -34.69 -15.81 -22.83
CA THR A 707 -34.90 -16.63 -24.05
C THR A 707 -35.69 -17.90 -23.80
N ASP A 708 -35.69 -18.41 -22.56
CA ASP A 708 -36.58 -19.48 -22.11
C ASP A 708 -37.11 -19.17 -20.70
N SER A 709 -38.43 -19.19 -20.54
CA SER A 709 -39.12 -18.85 -19.30
C SER A 709 -39.71 -20.06 -18.58
N GLY A 710 -39.29 -21.28 -18.93
CA GLY A 710 -39.68 -22.49 -18.22
C GLY A 710 -40.08 -23.68 -19.11
N THR A 711 -39.32 -24.00 -20.15
CA THR A 711 -39.55 -25.21 -20.95
C THR A 711 -39.11 -26.46 -20.18
N ASN A 712 -39.82 -27.59 -20.33
CA ASN A 712 -39.38 -28.84 -19.72
C ASN A 712 -38.12 -29.36 -20.42
N ILE A 713 -37.10 -29.77 -19.67
CA ILE A 713 -35.83 -30.21 -20.26
C ILE A 713 -36.00 -31.40 -21.22
N THR A 714 -36.99 -32.27 -21.00
CA THR A 714 -37.25 -33.42 -21.89
C THR A 714 -37.76 -33.00 -23.27
N ASP A 715 -38.46 -31.86 -23.36
CA ASP A 715 -38.90 -31.29 -24.62
C ASP A 715 -37.71 -30.70 -25.40
N LEU A 716 -36.77 -30.06 -24.72
CA LEU A 716 -35.54 -29.52 -25.32
C LEU A 716 -34.60 -30.63 -25.81
N VAL A 717 -34.47 -31.73 -25.06
CA VAL A 717 -33.76 -32.94 -25.53
C VAL A 717 -34.45 -33.54 -26.76
N THR A 718 -35.79 -33.56 -26.79
CA THR A 718 -36.56 -34.06 -27.94
C THR A 718 -36.40 -33.15 -29.18
N ALA A 719 -36.28 -31.83 -28.97
CA ALA A 719 -35.99 -30.85 -30.01
C ALA A 719 -34.55 -30.95 -30.55
N GLY A 720 -33.66 -31.58 -29.79
CA GLY A 720 -32.24 -31.78 -30.14
C GLY A 720 -31.32 -30.68 -29.61
N ASP A 721 -31.79 -29.84 -28.70
CA ASP A 721 -31.02 -28.75 -28.10
C ASP A 721 -30.00 -29.27 -27.07
N TYR A 722 -30.34 -30.35 -26.36
CA TYR A 722 -29.44 -31.04 -25.41
C TYR A 722 -29.35 -32.54 -25.68
N LEU A 723 -28.20 -33.14 -25.36
CA LEU A 723 -27.97 -34.59 -25.50
C LEU A 723 -28.46 -35.41 -24.30
N SER A 724 -28.61 -34.78 -23.14
CA SER A 724 -29.02 -35.41 -21.89
C SER A 724 -29.97 -34.47 -21.15
N PRO A 725 -31.05 -35.00 -20.53
CA PRO A 725 -31.92 -34.19 -19.68
C PRO A 725 -31.32 -33.95 -18.29
N TYR A 726 -30.21 -34.64 -17.94
CA TYR A 726 -29.61 -34.59 -16.61
C TYR A 726 -29.08 -33.19 -16.29
N ALA A 727 -29.63 -32.56 -15.24
CA ALA A 727 -29.41 -31.15 -14.92
C ALA A 727 -27.92 -30.76 -14.81
N THR A 728 -27.08 -31.58 -14.18
CA THR A 728 -25.64 -31.33 -14.05
C THR A 728 -24.95 -31.31 -15.42
N SER A 729 -25.32 -32.22 -16.33
CA SER A 729 -24.78 -32.25 -17.70
C SER A 729 -25.19 -31.00 -18.47
N VAL A 730 -26.44 -30.56 -18.35
CA VAL A 730 -26.96 -29.36 -19.01
C VAL A 730 -26.24 -28.09 -18.50
N GLN A 731 -26.03 -27.99 -17.18
CA GLN A 731 -25.26 -26.89 -16.58
C GLN A 731 -23.84 -26.81 -17.15
N VAL A 732 -23.15 -27.95 -17.26
CA VAL A 732 -21.80 -27.98 -17.83
C VAL A 732 -21.81 -27.76 -19.35
N ASP A 733 -22.81 -28.24 -20.09
CA ASP A 733 -22.93 -27.98 -21.53
C ASP A 733 -23.05 -26.47 -21.81
N GLU A 734 -23.86 -25.76 -21.02
CA GLU A 734 -24.05 -24.32 -21.13
C GLU A 734 -22.78 -23.55 -20.75
N ALA A 735 -22.10 -23.94 -19.66
CA ALA A 735 -20.85 -23.34 -19.26
C ALA A 735 -19.73 -23.55 -20.30
N VAL A 736 -19.59 -24.76 -20.84
CA VAL A 736 -18.63 -25.06 -21.93
C VAL A 736 -18.95 -24.22 -23.15
N SER A 737 -20.22 -24.13 -23.55
CA SER A 737 -20.65 -23.30 -24.69
C SER A 737 -20.29 -21.83 -24.48
N PHE A 738 -20.57 -21.29 -23.31
CA PHE A 738 -20.25 -19.90 -22.96
C PHE A 738 -18.75 -19.63 -22.95
N ILE A 739 -17.97 -20.43 -22.22
CA ILE A 739 -16.51 -20.28 -22.06
C ILE A 739 -15.81 -20.40 -23.42
N THR A 740 -16.17 -21.40 -24.23
CA THR A 740 -15.59 -21.55 -25.58
C THR A 740 -15.97 -20.40 -26.51
N GLY A 741 -17.15 -19.81 -26.31
CA GLY A 741 -17.61 -18.63 -27.03
C GLY A 741 -16.85 -17.34 -26.72
N GLN A 742 -16.23 -17.22 -25.52
CA GLN A 742 -15.45 -16.03 -25.14
C GLN A 742 -14.12 -15.92 -25.90
N GLY A 743 -13.55 -17.05 -26.34
CA GLY A 743 -12.25 -17.05 -27.02
C GLY A 743 -11.13 -16.56 -26.11
N SER A 744 -10.63 -15.35 -26.38
CA SER A 744 -9.57 -14.70 -25.59
C SER A 744 -10.08 -13.68 -24.57
N ASP A 745 -11.37 -13.36 -24.61
CA ASP A 745 -11.97 -12.37 -23.71
C ASP A 745 -12.10 -12.97 -22.30
N PRO A 746 -11.84 -12.19 -21.23
CA PRO A 746 -11.87 -12.70 -19.87
C PRO A 746 -13.31 -12.93 -19.41
N TRP A 747 -13.51 -13.82 -18.44
CA TRP A 747 -14.84 -14.12 -17.94
C TRP A 747 -14.88 -14.45 -16.45
N VAL A 748 -16.06 -14.23 -15.85
CA VAL A 748 -16.44 -14.73 -14.54
C VAL A 748 -17.62 -15.67 -14.70
N VAL A 749 -17.45 -16.91 -14.29
CA VAL A 749 -18.50 -17.94 -14.34
C VAL A 749 -18.83 -18.42 -12.94
N TRP A 750 -20.10 -18.29 -12.57
CA TRP A 750 -20.69 -18.88 -11.38
C TRP A 750 -21.33 -20.23 -11.74
N MET A 751 -20.80 -21.33 -11.22
CA MET A 751 -21.40 -22.66 -11.33
C MET A 751 -22.09 -23.02 -10.02
N GLY A 752 -23.38 -22.68 -9.92
CA GLY A 752 -24.22 -23.05 -8.79
C GLY A 752 -24.85 -24.41 -9.03
N PHE A 753 -24.12 -25.50 -8.83
CA PHE A 753 -24.65 -26.83 -9.13
C PHE A 753 -25.92 -27.13 -8.32
N ASN A 754 -26.83 -27.91 -8.91
CA ASN A 754 -27.94 -28.52 -8.15
C ASN A 754 -27.44 -29.74 -7.37
N ALA A 755 -26.47 -30.47 -7.92
CA ALA A 755 -25.92 -31.66 -7.32
C ALA A 755 -25.00 -31.30 -6.13
N PRO A 756 -24.95 -32.15 -5.09
CA PRO A 756 -25.74 -33.37 -4.84
C PRO A 756 -27.08 -33.21 -4.08
N HIS A 757 -27.74 -32.04 -4.09
CA HIS A 757 -28.99 -31.80 -3.36
C HIS A 757 -30.09 -32.83 -3.70
N THR A 758 -30.99 -33.07 -2.74
CA THR A 758 -32.19 -33.90 -2.95
C THR A 758 -33.02 -33.47 -4.17
N PRO A 759 -33.72 -34.39 -4.86
CA PRO A 759 -33.90 -35.82 -4.54
C PRO A 759 -32.66 -36.67 -4.79
N PHE A 760 -32.36 -37.61 -3.89
CA PHE A 760 -31.28 -38.56 -4.09
C PHE A 760 -31.74 -39.67 -5.04
N HIS A 761 -31.19 -39.68 -6.24
CA HIS A 761 -31.49 -40.67 -7.27
C HIS A 761 -30.22 -41.05 -8.05
N ASP A 762 -30.32 -42.00 -8.97
CA ASP A 762 -29.16 -42.56 -9.66
C ASP A 762 -28.70 -41.66 -10.82
N PRO A 763 -27.47 -41.13 -10.81
CA PRO A 763 -26.95 -40.37 -11.93
C PRO A 763 -26.71 -41.24 -13.18
N PRO A 764 -26.63 -40.64 -14.38
CA PRO A 764 -26.35 -41.35 -15.62
C PRO A 764 -25.11 -42.25 -15.52
N ALA A 765 -25.24 -43.53 -15.87
CA ALA A 765 -24.19 -44.53 -15.69
C ALA A 765 -22.87 -44.22 -16.44
N ASN A 766 -22.91 -43.36 -17.46
CA ASN A 766 -21.72 -42.92 -18.20
C ASN A 766 -20.85 -41.91 -17.44
N LEU A 767 -21.33 -41.34 -16.33
CA LEU A 767 -20.60 -40.38 -15.51
C LEU A 767 -19.80 -41.04 -14.37
N ALA A 768 -19.56 -42.36 -14.45
CA ALA A 768 -18.81 -43.11 -13.44
C ALA A 768 -17.37 -43.43 -13.90
N PRO A 769 -16.32 -42.78 -13.35
CA PRO A 769 -14.93 -43.11 -13.66
C PRO A 769 -14.61 -44.54 -13.22
N SER A 770 -13.94 -45.33 -14.08
CA SER A 770 -13.68 -46.79 -13.94
C SER A 770 -14.84 -47.75 -14.26
N GLY A 771 -15.98 -47.23 -14.69
CA GLY A 771 -17.11 -48.02 -15.21
C GLY A 771 -18.03 -48.61 -14.15
N ASN A 772 -17.88 -48.22 -12.87
CA ASN A 772 -18.85 -48.39 -11.79
C ASN A 772 -18.64 -47.27 -10.75
N TYR A 773 -19.71 -46.91 -10.04
CA TYR A 773 -19.63 -46.06 -8.85
C TYR A 773 -18.95 -46.79 -7.68
N SER A 774 -18.41 -46.04 -6.71
CA SER A 774 -17.75 -46.62 -5.51
C SER A 774 -18.71 -47.42 -4.61
N THR A 775 -20.02 -47.24 -4.82
CA THR A 775 -21.08 -47.98 -4.14
C THR A 775 -22.09 -48.58 -5.11
N SER A 776 -22.76 -49.64 -4.65
CA SER A 776 -23.79 -50.39 -5.38
C SER A 776 -25.14 -50.46 -4.65
N GLY A 777 -25.28 -49.78 -3.51
CA GLY A 777 -26.53 -49.72 -2.74
C GLY A 777 -27.50 -48.66 -3.26
N ASN A 778 -28.73 -48.68 -2.75
CA ASN A 778 -29.80 -47.73 -3.10
C ASN A 778 -30.29 -46.93 -1.88
N SER A 779 -29.50 -46.86 -0.81
CA SER A 779 -29.81 -45.93 0.27
C SER A 779 -29.61 -44.50 -0.20
N ASN A 780 -30.21 -43.52 0.49
CA ASN A 780 -29.96 -42.11 0.21
C ASN A 780 -28.46 -41.77 0.22
N LYS A 781 -27.70 -42.37 1.15
CA LYS A 781 -26.23 -42.21 1.24
C LYS A 781 -25.53 -42.73 -0.01
N ASP A 782 -25.95 -43.89 -0.52
CA ASP A 782 -25.36 -44.45 -1.74
C ASP A 782 -25.63 -43.55 -2.96
N LEU A 783 -26.85 -43.03 -3.07
CA LEU A 783 -27.26 -42.18 -4.19
C LEU A 783 -26.58 -40.79 -4.13
N TYR A 784 -26.42 -40.24 -2.94
CA TYR A 784 -25.68 -39.01 -2.69
C TYR A 784 -24.19 -39.14 -3.10
N ILE A 785 -23.53 -40.23 -2.67
CA ILE A 785 -22.14 -40.51 -3.03
C ILE A 785 -21.97 -40.65 -4.55
N ARG A 786 -22.89 -41.36 -5.21
CA ARG A 786 -22.88 -41.46 -6.68
C ARG A 786 -23.07 -40.11 -7.37
N SER A 787 -23.91 -39.24 -6.81
CA SER A 787 -24.14 -37.90 -7.34
C SER A 787 -22.89 -37.02 -7.27
N LEU A 788 -22.12 -37.12 -6.19
CA LEU A 788 -20.81 -36.47 -6.05
C LEU A 788 -19.79 -36.99 -7.08
N GLU A 789 -19.72 -38.31 -7.31
CA GLU A 789 -18.81 -38.90 -8.32
C GLU A 789 -19.19 -38.50 -9.76
N ALA A 790 -20.50 -38.42 -10.04
CA ALA A 790 -20.98 -37.93 -11.33
C ALA A 790 -20.69 -36.44 -11.51
N LEU A 791 -20.81 -35.64 -10.44
CA LEU A 791 -20.46 -34.23 -10.43
C LEU A 791 -18.97 -34.00 -10.68
N ASP A 792 -18.07 -34.75 -10.02
CA ASP A 792 -16.62 -34.69 -10.29
C ASP A 792 -16.28 -34.99 -11.75
N THR A 793 -17.00 -35.95 -12.35
CA THR A 793 -16.83 -36.30 -13.78
C THR A 793 -17.28 -35.17 -14.71
N GLU A 794 -18.38 -34.50 -14.39
CA GLU A 794 -18.85 -33.33 -15.15
C GLU A 794 -17.94 -32.12 -14.96
N ILE A 795 -17.40 -31.92 -13.75
CA ILE A 795 -16.36 -30.90 -13.51
C ILE A 795 -15.11 -31.21 -14.32
N ALA A 796 -14.66 -32.47 -14.37
CA ALA A 796 -13.54 -32.86 -15.23
C ALA A 796 -13.78 -32.50 -16.69
N ARG A 797 -15.01 -32.70 -17.18
CA ARG A 797 -15.42 -32.31 -18.53
C ARG A 797 -15.41 -30.80 -18.72
N LEU A 798 -15.95 -30.03 -17.78
CA LEU A 798 -15.91 -28.56 -17.80
C LEU A 798 -14.47 -28.06 -17.96
N LEU A 799 -13.56 -28.56 -17.13
CA LEU A 799 -12.16 -28.13 -17.10
C LEU A 799 -11.40 -28.45 -18.39
N THR A 800 -11.89 -29.37 -19.24
CA THR A 800 -11.30 -29.57 -20.58
C THR A 800 -11.50 -28.38 -21.52
N SER A 801 -12.48 -27.51 -21.23
CA SER A 801 -12.75 -26.29 -21.99
C SER A 801 -12.10 -25.04 -21.40
N VAL A 802 -11.44 -25.17 -20.24
CA VAL A 802 -10.87 -24.07 -19.47
C VAL A 802 -9.36 -24.03 -19.66
N ASP A 803 -8.82 -22.85 -19.96
CA ASP A 803 -7.37 -22.61 -19.88
C ASP A 803 -6.96 -22.43 -18.42
N LEU A 804 -6.50 -23.51 -17.79
CA LEU A 804 -6.08 -23.52 -16.39
C LEU A 804 -4.89 -22.58 -16.12
N SER A 805 -4.10 -22.20 -17.13
CA SER A 805 -3.00 -21.25 -16.96
C SER A 805 -3.46 -19.80 -16.82
N LYS A 806 -4.73 -19.54 -17.12
CA LYS A 806 -5.36 -18.21 -17.11
C LYS A 806 -6.62 -18.14 -16.25
N THR A 807 -6.91 -19.18 -15.46
CA THR A 807 -8.19 -19.26 -14.74
C THR A 807 -7.97 -19.53 -13.27
N ASN A 808 -8.44 -18.62 -12.43
CA ASN A 808 -8.58 -18.83 -11.00
C ASN A 808 -9.86 -19.61 -10.74
N ILE A 809 -9.72 -20.78 -10.13
CA ILE A 809 -10.83 -21.66 -9.79
C ILE A 809 -10.97 -21.66 -8.29
N ILE A 810 -12.15 -21.29 -7.82
CA ILE A 810 -12.51 -21.32 -6.39
C ILE A 810 -13.64 -22.33 -6.22
N ILE A 811 -13.46 -23.26 -5.29
CA ILE A 811 -14.39 -24.36 -5.04
C ILE A 811 -14.89 -24.25 -3.61
N ILE A 812 -16.21 -24.29 -3.43
CA ILE A 812 -16.85 -24.20 -2.11
C ILE A 812 -18.14 -25.03 -2.05
N GLY A 813 -18.44 -25.62 -0.88
CA GLY A 813 -19.78 -26.13 -0.57
C GLY A 813 -20.71 -25.00 -0.12
N ASP A 814 -21.98 -24.97 -0.54
CA ASP A 814 -22.87 -23.87 -0.13
C ASP A 814 -23.34 -23.96 1.33
N ASN A 815 -23.44 -25.18 1.87
CA ASN A 815 -23.75 -25.48 3.26
C ASN A 815 -23.37 -26.92 3.59
N GLY A 816 -23.53 -27.29 4.87
CA GLY A 816 -23.33 -28.65 5.36
C GLY A 816 -24.20 -29.72 4.68
N THR A 817 -23.84 -30.98 4.91
CA THR A 817 -24.53 -32.15 4.34
C THR A 817 -25.92 -32.32 4.96
N PRO A 818 -26.97 -32.73 4.21
CA PRO A 818 -28.31 -32.98 4.76
C PRO A 818 -28.32 -34.13 5.75
N GLY A 819 -29.09 -34.00 6.84
CA GLY A 819 -29.19 -35.02 7.90
C GLY A 819 -29.74 -36.39 7.47
N GLN A 820 -30.16 -36.55 6.21
CA GLN A 820 -30.54 -37.83 5.61
C GLN A 820 -29.32 -38.65 5.16
N VAL A 821 -28.19 -37.98 4.90
CA VAL A 821 -26.98 -38.57 4.31
C VAL A 821 -25.69 -38.17 5.04
N ASP A 822 -25.79 -37.32 6.06
CA ASP A 822 -24.69 -36.88 6.92
C ASP A 822 -23.94 -38.01 7.63
N GLN A 823 -22.68 -37.72 7.96
CA GLN A 823 -21.71 -38.67 8.48
C GLN A 823 -20.83 -38.01 9.56
N ALA A 824 -20.17 -38.82 10.39
CA ALA A 824 -19.16 -38.32 11.33
C ALA A 824 -17.95 -37.71 10.56
N PRO A 825 -17.19 -36.75 11.14
CA PRO A 825 -17.23 -36.28 12.52
C PRO A 825 -18.31 -35.23 12.83
N ALA A 826 -18.90 -34.60 11.81
CA ALA A 826 -19.85 -33.51 11.99
C ALA A 826 -21.33 -33.96 12.13
N GLY A 827 -21.62 -35.24 11.89
CA GLY A 827 -22.99 -35.76 11.71
C GLY A 827 -23.89 -35.86 12.95
N GLY A 828 -25.18 -35.91 12.67
CA GLY A 828 -26.35 -35.91 13.55
C GLY A 828 -27.38 -34.89 13.04
N ILE A 829 -28.69 -35.16 13.17
CA ILE A 829 -29.75 -34.23 12.71
C ILE A 829 -29.61 -32.82 13.31
N ALA A 830 -29.10 -32.72 14.55
CA ALA A 830 -28.86 -31.44 15.22
C ALA A 830 -27.60 -30.68 14.71
N GLY A 831 -26.71 -31.36 13.98
CA GLY A 831 -25.42 -30.81 13.52
C GLY A 831 -25.29 -30.68 12.00
N ALA A 832 -26.30 -31.06 11.22
CA ALA A 832 -26.28 -31.11 9.76
C ALA A 832 -26.74 -29.78 9.10
N LYS A 833 -26.93 -29.76 7.77
CA LYS A 833 -27.56 -28.65 7.01
C LYS A 833 -28.69 -27.97 7.79
N GLY A 834 -28.64 -26.64 7.84
CA GLY A 834 -29.60 -25.79 8.55
C GLY A 834 -29.26 -25.55 10.02
N SER A 835 -28.24 -26.22 10.57
CA SER A 835 -27.76 -25.99 11.93
C SER A 835 -26.63 -24.95 11.97
N LEU A 836 -26.55 -24.19 13.07
CA LEU A 836 -25.43 -23.30 13.39
C LEU A 836 -24.19 -24.08 13.89
N ASN A 837 -24.29 -25.39 14.08
CA ASN A 837 -23.15 -26.24 14.39
C ASN A 837 -22.21 -26.44 13.20
N GLU A 838 -20.98 -26.90 13.44
CA GLU A 838 -19.97 -27.00 12.38
C GLU A 838 -20.42 -27.88 11.19
N GLY A 839 -21.21 -28.93 11.42
CA GLY A 839 -21.71 -29.74 10.30
C GLY A 839 -22.78 -29.07 9.43
N GLY A 840 -23.25 -27.87 9.79
CA GLY A 840 -24.12 -27.02 8.97
C GLY A 840 -23.36 -25.90 8.24
N ILE A 841 -22.27 -25.38 8.83
CA ILE A 841 -21.56 -24.17 8.34
C ILE A 841 -20.12 -24.40 7.87
N HIS A 842 -19.46 -25.48 8.30
CA HIS A 842 -18.09 -25.82 7.91
C HIS A 842 -18.10 -26.63 6.63
N VAL A 843 -17.59 -26.04 5.56
CA VAL A 843 -17.68 -26.58 4.20
C VAL A 843 -16.29 -26.78 3.58
N PRO A 844 -16.15 -27.71 2.62
CA PRO A 844 -14.97 -27.78 1.79
C PRO A 844 -14.76 -26.45 1.06
N PHE A 845 -13.54 -25.92 1.12
CA PHE A 845 -13.15 -24.68 0.47
C PHE A 845 -11.68 -24.76 0.05
N PHE A 846 -11.42 -24.66 -1.26
CA PHE A 846 -10.07 -24.53 -1.79
C PHE A 846 -10.05 -23.72 -3.09
N ALA A 847 -8.87 -23.24 -3.46
CA ALA A 847 -8.69 -22.46 -4.67
C ALA A 847 -7.39 -22.85 -5.39
N ILE A 848 -7.36 -22.73 -6.72
CA ILE A 848 -6.18 -22.97 -7.56
C ILE A 848 -6.22 -22.05 -8.78
N GLY A 849 -5.08 -21.48 -9.18
CA GLY A 849 -5.04 -20.58 -10.32
C GLY A 849 -3.75 -19.79 -10.45
N PRO A 850 -3.60 -19.00 -11.52
CA PRO A 850 -2.43 -18.14 -11.75
C PRO A 850 -2.23 -17.07 -10.67
N ASP A 851 -3.30 -16.61 -10.02
CA ASP A 851 -3.25 -15.60 -8.94
C ASP A 851 -3.22 -16.23 -7.53
N ILE A 852 -3.10 -17.56 -7.45
CA ILE A 852 -3.11 -18.32 -6.19
C ILE A 852 -1.73 -18.91 -5.96
N LEU A 853 -0.85 -18.09 -5.39
CA LEU A 853 0.59 -18.36 -5.29
C LEU A 853 0.95 -19.35 -4.17
N GLN A 854 0.13 -19.40 -3.12
CA GLN A 854 0.27 -20.38 -2.05
C GLN A 854 -0.36 -21.72 -2.47
N ILE A 855 0.36 -22.81 -2.16
CA ILE A 855 -0.12 -24.18 -2.34
C ILE A 855 -0.06 -24.94 -1.02
N GLY A 856 -0.91 -25.95 -0.85
CA GLY A 856 -0.99 -26.77 0.37
C GLY A 856 -2.22 -26.43 1.20
N THR A 857 -2.04 -26.29 2.52
CA THR A 857 -3.15 -26.12 3.46
C THR A 857 -3.00 -24.83 4.27
N SER A 858 -4.10 -24.10 4.45
CA SER A 858 -4.20 -22.93 5.33
C SER A 858 -5.19 -23.19 6.46
N ASP A 859 -4.88 -22.69 7.66
CA ASP A 859 -5.76 -22.69 8.84
C ASP A 859 -6.39 -21.33 9.13
N LYS A 860 -6.19 -20.36 8.23
CA LYS A 860 -6.90 -19.07 8.26
C LYS A 860 -8.41 -19.31 8.19
N LEU A 861 -9.16 -18.57 9.02
CA LEU A 861 -10.61 -18.48 8.89
C LEU A 861 -10.95 -17.82 7.55
N VAL A 862 -11.82 -18.45 6.77
CA VAL A 862 -12.36 -17.86 5.53
C VAL A 862 -13.85 -18.10 5.46
N HIS A 863 -14.59 -17.11 4.98
CA HIS A 863 -16.04 -17.15 4.90
C HIS A 863 -16.54 -16.95 3.46
N VAL A 864 -17.72 -17.45 3.14
CA VAL A 864 -18.32 -17.24 1.81
C VAL A 864 -18.54 -15.75 1.48
N ALA A 865 -18.70 -14.89 2.49
CA ALA A 865 -18.77 -13.44 2.30
C ALA A 865 -17.52 -12.89 1.62
N ASP A 866 -16.34 -13.41 1.97
CA ASP A 866 -15.04 -12.99 1.45
C ASP A 866 -14.92 -13.15 -0.07
N LEU A 867 -15.74 -14.02 -0.67
CA LEU A 867 -15.75 -14.22 -2.11
C LEU A 867 -16.25 -13.00 -2.88
N PHE A 868 -17.06 -12.13 -2.27
CA PHE A 868 -17.48 -10.87 -2.88
C PHE A 868 -16.27 -9.99 -3.22
N SER A 869 -15.47 -9.63 -2.21
CA SER A 869 -14.26 -8.82 -2.41
C SER A 869 -13.18 -9.59 -3.17
N THR A 870 -13.08 -10.92 -2.99
CA THR A 870 -12.08 -11.73 -3.71
C THR A 870 -12.32 -11.73 -5.21
N VAL A 871 -13.57 -11.87 -5.68
CA VAL A 871 -13.86 -11.87 -7.11
C VAL A 871 -13.63 -10.49 -7.71
N LEU A 872 -14.01 -9.42 -6.99
CA LEU A 872 -13.74 -8.05 -7.40
C LEU A 872 -12.23 -7.78 -7.50
N ASP A 873 -11.44 -8.20 -6.52
CA ASP A 873 -9.97 -8.10 -6.56
C ASP A 873 -9.35 -8.90 -7.71
N LEU A 874 -9.78 -10.15 -7.93
CA LEU A 874 -9.29 -11.00 -9.03
C LEU A 874 -9.65 -10.46 -10.43
N THR A 875 -10.67 -9.59 -10.50
CA THR A 875 -11.06 -8.89 -11.73
C THR A 875 -10.55 -7.45 -11.78
N ASN A 876 -9.77 -7.02 -10.78
CA ASN A 876 -9.25 -5.68 -10.62
C ASN A 876 -10.34 -4.59 -10.64
N VAL A 877 -11.45 -4.87 -9.95
CA VAL A 877 -12.59 -3.97 -9.78
C VAL A 877 -12.65 -3.55 -8.32
N GLU A 878 -12.75 -2.24 -8.06
CA GLU A 878 -12.87 -1.71 -6.69
C GLU A 878 -14.32 -1.79 -6.19
N ILE A 879 -14.48 -2.00 -4.88
CA ILE A 879 -15.78 -1.91 -4.20
C ILE A 879 -16.20 -0.44 -4.14
N PRO A 880 -17.39 -0.05 -4.64
CA PRO A 880 -17.85 1.33 -4.54
C PRO A 880 -17.89 1.85 -3.09
N ALA A 881 -17.48 3.11 -2.91
CA ALA A 881 -17.42 3.74 -1.59
C ALA A 881 -18.81 3.80 -0.93
N GLY A 882 -18.86 3.53 0.37
CA GLY A 882 -20.09 3.61 1.17
C GLY A 882 -20.95 2.34 1.17
N ILE A 883 -20.53 1.27 0.48
CA ILE A 883 -21.13 -0.06 0.67
C ILE A 883 -20.67 -0.60 2.01
N ASP A 884 -21.63 -0.91 2.87
CA ASP A 884 -21.40 -1.67 4.09
C ASP A 884 -21.28 -3.17 3.73
N HIS A 885 -20.16 -3.82 4.05
CA HIS A 885 -19.91 -5.23 3.78
C HIS A 885 -19.06 -5.88 4.88
N HIS A 886 -19.13 -7.20 4.99
CA HIS A 886 -18.38 -8.05 5.94
C HIS A 886 -17.39 -8.98 5.23
N SER A 887 -17.01 -8.61 4.00
CA SER A 887 -16.08 -9.35 3.14
C SER A 887 -14.65 -8.84 3.31
N ASP A 888 -13.70 -9.74 3.56
CA ASP A 888 -12.26 -9.48 3.48
C ASP A 888 -11.65 -10.33 2.37
N SER A 889 -10.97 -9.72 1.40
CA SER A 889 -10.42 -10.46 0.26
C SER A 889 -9.48 -11.60 0.68
N LEU A 890 -9.55 -12.70 -0.07
CA LEU A 890 -8.67 -13.85 0.09
C LEU A 890 -7.38 -13.73 -0.73
N VAL A 891 -7.28 -12.74 -1.63
CA VAL A 891 -6.06 -12.51 -2.44
C VAL A 891 -4.81 -12.30 -1.57
N PRO A 892 -4.85 -11.54 -0.46
CA PRO A 892 -3.73 -11.48 0.48
C PRO A 892 -3.34 -12.85 1.04
N ILE A 893 -4.29 -13.77 1.28
CA ILE A 893 -3.99 -15.12 1.74
C ILE A 893 -3.35 -15.93 0.61
N PHE A 894 -3.92 -15.85 -0.60
CA PHE A 894 -3.38 -16.47 -1.82
C PHE A 894 -1.93 -16.06 -2.10
N ASN A 895 -1.53 -14.86 -1.67
CA ASN A 895 -0.19 -14.29 -1.88
C ASN A 895 0.71 -14.40 -0.64
N GLY A 896 0.23 -14.92 0.49
CA GLY A 896 1.01 -15.05 1.73
C GLY A 896 1.29 -13.73 2.46
N THR A 897 0.47 -12.70 2.22
CA THR A 897 0.61 -11.34 2.78
C THR A 897 -0.53 -10.95 3.73
N ASP A 898 -1.48 -11.86 3.97
CA ASP A 898 -2.66 -11.60 4.78
C ASP A 898 -2.37 -11.22 6.24
N THR A 899 -2.89 -10.06 6.64
CA THR A 899 -2.85 -9.54 8.01
C THR A 899 -4.24 -9.29 8.60
N ALA A 900 -5.31 -9.62 7.87
CA ALA A 900 -6.67 -9.38 8.36
C ALA A 900 -7.01 -10.31 9.53
N ASP A 901 -7.73 -9.77 10.51
CA ASP A 901 -8.30 -10.50 11.65
C ASP A 901 -9.77 -10.77 11.34
N ARG A 902 -10.12 -12.06 11.17
CA ARG A 902 -11.44 -12.45 10.68
C ARG A 902 -12.34 -12.98 11.80
N CYS A 903 -13.63 -12.72 11.63
CA CYS A 903 -14.69 -13.30 12.43
C CYS A 903 -15.71 -13.99 11.53
N ILE A 904 -15.88 -15.29 11.70
CA ILE A 904 -16.93 -16.05 11.05
C ILE A 904 -18.25 -15.72 11.73
N ILE A 905 -19.23 -15.31 10.92
CA ILE A 905 -20.60 -15.02 11.32
C ILE A 905 -21.50 -15.87 10.44
N ALA A 906 -22.19 -16.84 11.03
CA ALA A 906 -23.19 -17.64 10.34
C ALA A 906 -24.53 -17.54 11.07
N GLU A 907 -25.62 -17.36 10.34
CA GLU A 907 -26.92 -17.01 10.93
C GLU A 907 -28.09 -17.80 10.33
N VAL A 908 -29.11 -18.03 11.16
CA VAL A 908 -30.45 -18.46 10.75
C VAL A 908 -31.45 -17.54 11.41
N PHE A 909 -32.43 -17.05 10.65
CA PHE A 909 -33.60 -16.39 11.22
C PHE A 909 -34.87 -16.60 10.38
N GLY A 910 -36.03 -16.35 11.00
CA GLY A 910 -37.34 -16.60 10.39
C GLY A 910 -37.81 -18.05 10.53
N GLN A 911 -37.22 -18.81 11.48
CA GLN A 911 -37.60 -20.16 11.89
C GLN A 911 -38.12 -20.23 13.35
N ASN A 912 -38.20 -19.10 14.06
CA ASN A 912 -38.64 -18.96 15.46
C ASN A 912 -37.60 -19.56 16.44
N GLU A 913 -37.89 -20.73 17.03
CA GLU A 913 -37.13 -21.36 18.13
C GLU A 913 -35.66 -21.70 17.79
N ASN A 914 -35.30 -21.68 16.51
CA ASN A 914 -33.96 -22.01 16.01
C ASN A 914 -33.21 -20.78 15.45
N ASP A 915 -33.75 -19.58 15.64
CA ASP A 915 -33.11 -18.35 15.19
C ASP A 915 -31.88 -18.07 16.06
N GLY A 916 -30.80 -17.61 15.44
CA GLY A 916 -29.54 -17.46 16.14
C GLY A 916 -28.33 -17.26 15.25
N ARG A 917 -27.16 -17.25 15.89
CA ARG A 917 -25.86 -17.05 15.24
C ARG A 917 -24.79 -17.99 15.77
N SER A 918 -23.81 -18.26 14.91
CA SER A 918 -22.56 -18.93 15.23
C SER A 918 -21.40 -17.97 14.99
N LEU A 919 -20.51 -17.85 15.98
CA LEU A 919 -19.36 -16.96 15.96
C LEU A 919 -18.05 -17.71 16.24
N ILE A 920 -17.03 -17.43 15.42
CA ILE A 920 -15.64 -17.91 15.55
C ILE A 920 -14.72 -16.74 15.21
N MET A 921 -13.63 -16.54 15.95
CA MET A 921 -12.67 -15.43 15.71
C MET A 921 -11.24 -15.95 15.62
N ASP A 922 -10.42 -15.30 14.81
CA ASP A 922 -9.01 -15.66 14.58
C ASP A 922 -8.18 -15.60 15.87
N ASP A 923 -8.45 -14.61 16.74
CA ASP A 923 -7.82 -14.48 18.07
C ASP A 923 -8.11 -15.67 19.01
N TRP A 924 -9.25 -16.33 18.82
CA TRP A 924 -9.72 -17.44 19.66
C TRP A 924 -10.15 -18.64 18.81
N PRO A 925 -9.24 -19.19 17.99
CA PRO A 925 -9.60 -20.05 16.88
C PRO A 925 -10.13 -21.41 17.36
N ASN A 926 -9.80 -21.84 18.57
CA ASN A 926 -10.27 -23.11 19.13
C ASN A 926 -11.65 -23.02 19.80
N TYR A 927 -12.27 -21.84 19.77
CA TYR A 927 -13.46 -21.54 20.53
C TYR A 927 -14.58 -21.06 19.61
N LYS A 928 -15.80 -21.53 19.92
CA LYS A 928 -17.01 -21.17 19.17
C LYS A 928 -18.12 -20.80 20.15
N LEU A 929 -18.88 -19.77 19.80
CA LEU A 929 -20.09 -19.36 20.52
C LEU A 929 -21.29 -19.53 19.60
N ILE A 930 -22.33 -20.21 20.09
CA ILE A 930 -23.65 -20.21 19.46
C ILE A 930 -24.59 -19.40 20.35
N SER A 931 -25.29 -18.44 19.75
CA SER A 931 -26.42 -17.71 20.34
C SER A 931 -27.72 -18.21 19.70
N THR A 932 -28.74 -18.47 20.52
CA THR A 932 -30.08 -18.81 20.04
C THR A 932 -31.11 -17.94 20.75
N GLN A 933 -32.07 -17.41 20.02
CA GLN A 933 -33.15 -16.57 20.53
C GLN A 933 -34.39 -16.75 19.66
N ASP A 934 -35.55 -16.95 20.25
CA ASP A 934 -36.83 -16.82 19.55
C ASP A 934 -37.15 -15.33 19.37
N VAL A 935 -36.75 -14.77 18.24
CA VAL A 935 -36.97 -13.35 17.92
C VAL A 935 -38.46 -12.99 17.76
N SER A 936 -39.36 -13.98 17.72
CA SER A 936 -40.80 -13.75 17.70
C SER A 936 -41.40 -13.54 19.10
N ASP A 937 -40.67 -13.92 20.16
CA ASP A 937 -41.02 -13.66 21.56
C ASP A 937 -40.21 -12.45 22.08
N PRO A 938 -40.84 -11.28 22.28
CA PRO A 938 -40.13 -10.08 22.73
C PRO A 938 -39.57 -10.19 24.17
N ASP A 939 -40.00 -11.19 24.94
CA ASP A 939 -39.48 -11.47 26.28
C ASP A 939 -38.37 -12.53 26.28
N ASP A 940 -38.07 -13.16 25.14
CA ASP A 940 -36.99 -14.15 25.03
C ASP A 940 -35.62 -13.46 24.97
N THR A 941 -34.69 -13.94 25.77
CA THR A 941 -33.31 -13.42 25.83
C THR A 941 -32.36 -14.40 25.19
N PRO A 942 -31.33 -13.96 24.44
CA PRO A 942 -30.38 -14.87 23.83
C PRO A 942 -29.77 -15.86 24.81
N VAL A 943 -29.85 -17.14 24.48
CA VAL A 943 -29.18 -18.23 25.18
C VAL A 943 -27.85 -18.51 24.50
N TYR A 944 -26.78 -18.50 25.29
CA TYR A 944 -25.42 -18.68 24.80
C TYR A 944 -24.87 -20.06 25.17
N GLN A 945 -24.24 -20.73 24.22
CA GLN A 945 -23.50 -21.97 24.46
C GLN A 945 -22.11 -21.91 23.82
N MET A 946 -21.09 -22.11 24.65
CA MET A 946 -19.69 -22.11 24.26
C MET A 946 -19.20 -23.54 23.95
N TYR A 947 -18.35 -23.69 22.93
CA TYR A 947 -17.76 -24.95 22.52
C TYR A 947 -16.24 -24.85 22.38
N LEU A 948 -15.55 -25.94 22.69
CA LEU A 948 -14.16 -26.17 22.31
C LEU A 948 -14.15 -26.96 21.00
N LEU A 949 -13.47 -26.45 19.99
CA LEU A 949 -13.31 -27.10 18.69
C LEU A 949 -12.18 -28.14 18.74
N GLY A 950 -12.39 -29.27 18.08
CA GLY A 950 -11.44 -30.38 18.00
C GLY A 950 -10.46 -30.23 16.84
N ALA A 951 -9.64 -31.26 16.62
CA ALA A 951 -8.59 -31.28 15.59
C ALA A 951 -9.08 -31.09 14.14
N ASN A 952 -10.38 -31.29 13.89
CA ASN A 952 -10.99 -31.12 12.57
C ASN A 952 -11.91 -29.88 12.50
N GLY A 953 -11.78 -28.95 13.45
CA GLY A 953 -12.66 -27.76 13.54
C GLY A 953 -14.05 -28.03 14.13
N VAL A 954 -14.49 -29.29 14.21
CA VAL A 954 -15.81 -29.69 14.74
C VAL A 954 -15.89 -29.58 16.28
N GLU A 955 -17.07 -29.28 16.84
CA GLU A 955 -17.29 -29.19 18.29
C GLU A 955 -16.90 -30.50 19.02
N ALA A 956 -15.85 -30.44 19.86
CA ALA A 956 -15.35 -31.58 20.63
C ALA A 956 -16.00 -31.69 22.01
N SER A 957 -16.26 -30.55 22.67
CA SER A 957 -16.99 -30.53 23.94
C SER A 957 -17.68 -29.19 24.19
N THR A 958 -18.85 -29.26 24.82
CA THR A 958 -19.52 -28.08 25.41
C THR A 958 -18.73 -27.56 26.60
N LEU A 959 -18.58 -26.24 26.69
CA LEU A 959 -17.93 -25.56 27.81
C LEU A 959 -18.96 -24.93 28.74
N THR A 960 -18.56 -24.70 30.00
CA THR A 960 -19.39 -24.00 30.99
C THR A 960 -19.69 -22.58 30.50
N THR A 961 -20.97 -22.24 30.39
CA THR A 961 -21.44 -20.96 29.83
C THR A 961 -22.53 -20.38 30.74
N PRO A 962 -22.35 -19.16 31.31
CA PRO A 962 -21.13 -18.36 31.27
C PRO A 962 -19.96 -19.04 32.02
N PRO A 963 -18.70 -18.73 31.68
CA PRO A 963 -17.50 -19.23 32.37
C PRO A 963 -17.46 -18.79 33.83
N ASN A 964 -16.81 -19.60 34.68
CA ASN A 964 -16.39 -19.13 36.00
C ASN A 964 -15.14 -18.26 35.85
N SER A 965 -14.95 -17.32 36.77
CA SER A 965 -13.74 -16.47 36.78
C SER A 965 -12.47 -17.33 36.89
N GLY A 966 -11.55 -17.14 35.94
CA GLY A 966 -10.30 -17.90 35.80
C GLY A 966 -10.39 -19.14 34.90
N ASP A 967 -11.55 -19.45 34.32
CA ASP A 967 -11.67 -20.50 33.31
C ASP A 967 -10.83 -20.14 32.06
N ALA A 968 -10.21 -21.14 31.43
CA ALA A 968 -9.31 -20.93 30.30
C ALA A 968 -9.99 -20.27 29.08
N HIS A 969 -11.32 -20.41 28.96
CA HIS A 969 -12.12 -19.85 27.87
C HIS A 969 -12.84 -18.55 28.24
N GLU A 970 -12.58 -17.96 29.41
CA GLU A 970 -13.26 -16.73 29.86
C GLU A 970 -13.06 -15.56 28.89
N ALA A 971 -11.82 -15.32 28.46
CA ALA A 971 -11.50 -14.24 27.53
C ALA A 971 -12.16 -14.44 26.14
N ALA A 972 -12.13 -15.66 25.62
CA ALA A 972 -12.78 -16.02 24.35
C ALA A 972 -14.29 -15.80 24.41
N TYR A 973 -14.94 -16.24 25.51
CA TYR A 973 -16.37 -16.04 25.72
C TYR A 973 -16.73 -14.54 25.76
N LEU A 974 -15.98 -13.72 26.50
CA LEU A 974 -16.24 -12.28 26.59
C LEU A 974 -16.08 -11.58 25.23
N ALA A 975 -15.06 -11.96 24.45
CA ALA A 975 -14.83 -11.39 23.13
C ALA A 975 -15.94 -11.77 22.14
N LEU A 976 -16.32 -13.06 22.08
CA LEU A 976 -17.38 -13.53 21.19
C LEU A 976 -18.76 -12.99 21.60
N LEU A 977 -19.02 -12.88 22.90
CA LEU A 977 -20.24 -12.23 23.41
C LEU A 977 -20.29 -10.76 23.01
N ALA A 978 -19.19 -10.03 23.17
CA ALA A 978 -19.12 -8.63 22.75
C ALA A 978 -19.33 -8.49 21.23
N LYS A 979 -18.81 -9.43 20.44
CA LYS A 979 -19.05 -9.48 18.99
C LYS A 979 -20.53 -9.70 18.68
N ASP A 980 -21.18 -10.71 19.26
CA ASP A 980 -22.62 -10.95 19.09
C ASP A 980 -23.47 -9.71 19.45
N GLN A 981 -23.14 -9.07 20.58
CA GLN A 981 -23.82 -7.86 21.04
C GLN A 981 -23.61 -6.67 20.10
N SER A 982 -22.44 -6.56 19.47
CA SER A 982 -22.17 -5.52 18.46
C SER A 982 -22.93 -5.74 17.15
N LEU A 983 -23.38 -6.97 16.89
CA LEU A 983 -24.20 -7.34 15.73
C LEU A 983 -25.70 -7.30 16.05
N ALA A 984 -26.09 -7.02 17.30
CA ALA A 984 -27.48 -6.78 17.62
C ALA A 984 -27.95 -5.53 16.84
N PRO A 985 -29.16 -5.55 16.25
CA PRO A 985 -29.73 -4.32 15.71
C PRO A 985 -29.72 -3.28 16.83
N ASP A 986 -29.30 -2.06 16.50
CA ASP A 986 -29.08 -1.01 17.49
C ASP A 986 -30.34 -0.83 18.34
N SER A 987 -30.26 -1.30 19.59
CA SER A 987 -31.32 -1.20 20.58
C SER A 987 -31.07 -0.02 21.51
N SER A 988 -30.11 0.86 21.17
CA SER A 988 -30.13 2.21 21.70
C SER A 988 -31.47 2.84 21.28
N GLY A 989 -32.25 3.27 22.26
CA GLY A 989 -33.53 3.96 22.05
C GLY A 989 -33.36 5.34 21.43
N ASP A 990 -32.45 5.49 20.47
CA ASP A 990 -32.39 6.60 19.56
C ASP A 990 -33.39 6.26 18.45
N GLY A 991 -34.49 7.02 18.38
CA GLY A 991 -35.58 6.75 17.44
C GLY A 991 -35.07 6.62 16.01
N GLU A 992 -35.77 5.85 15.18
CA GLU A 992 -35.44 5.73 13.77
C GLU A 992 -35.62 7.11 13.11
N ILE A 993 -34.59 7.58 12.42
CA ILE A 993 -34.63 8.87 11.74
C ILE A 993 -35.47 8.73 10.47
N VAL A 994 -36.70 9.22 10.53
CA VAL A 994 -37.63 9.27 9.41
C VAL A 994 -37.47 10.59 8.66
N ASN A 995 -36.99 10.50 7.42
CA ASN A 995 -37.03 11.62 6.48
C ASN A 995 -38.42 11.75 5.87
N ILE A 996 -39.02 12.93 5.96
CA ILE A 996 -40.41 13.19 5.59
C ILE A 996 -40.47 14.26 4.51
N ASP A 997 -40.93 13.90 3.32
CA ASP A 997 -41.10 14.83 2.21
C ASP A 997 -42.53 15.37 2.17
N LEU A 998 -42.67 16.70 2.18
CA LEU A 998 -43.97 17.37 2.11
C LEU A 998 -44.34 17.64 0.64
N PRO A 999 -45.63 17.58 0.29
CA PRO A 999 -46.06 17.91 -1.07
C PRO A 999 -45.75 19.37 -1.39
N ALA A 1000 -45.44 19.69 -2.65
CA ALA A 1000 -45.04 21.03 -3.09
C ALA A 1000 -46.07 22.16 -2.83
N ASN A 1001 -47.31 21.81 -2.46
CA ASN A 1001 -48.35 22.75 -2.05
C ASN A 1001 -48.43 23.00 -0.54
N ALA A 1002 -47.58 22.34 0.27
CA ALA A 1002 -47.38 22.64 1.67
C ALA A 1002 -46.71 24.02 1.85
N PRO A 1003 -46.99 24.74 2.95
CA PRO A 1003 -46.29 25.99 3.23
C PRO A 1003 -44.79 25.70 3.39
N PRO A 1004 -43.90 26.46 2.73
CA PRO A 1004 -42.47 26.24 2.85
C PRO A 1004 -42.05 26.38 4.31
N LEU A 1005 -41.09 25.55 4.73
CA LEU A 1005 -40.56 25.55 6.09
C LEU A 1005 -39.86 26.85 6.47
N ILE A 1006 -39.75 27.83 5.56
CA ILE A 1006 -39.18 29.16 5.81
C ILE A 1006 -40.25 30.23 5.61
N ASN A 1007 -40.42 31.08 6.61
CA ASN A 1007 -41.26 32.27 6.51
C ASN A 1007 -40.60 33.30 5.59
N ASN A 1008 -41.16 33.47 4.40
CA ASN A 1008 -40.65 34.37 3.35
C ASN A 1008 -40.53 35.85 3.77
N ASN A 1009 -41.10 36.28 4.90
CA ASN A 1009 -41.02 37.67 5.37
C ASN A 1009 -39.85 37.94 6.33
N ASN A 1010 -39.34 36.93 7.02
CA ASN A 1010 -38.28 37.11 8.03
C ASN A 1010 -37.23 36.00 8.07
N GLY A 1011 -37.31 35.01 7.18
CA GLY A 1011 -36.36 33.91 7.09
C GLY A 1011 -36.49 32.87 8.21
N ASN A 1012 -37.43 33.02 9.15
CA ASN A 1012 -37.57 32.09 10.26
C ASN A 1012 -38.23 30.79 9.83
N ILE A 1013 -37.74 29.68 10.36
CA ILE A 1013 -38.30 28.35 10.07
C ILE A 1013 -39.68 28.19 10.75
N VAL A 1014 -40.68 27.72 9.99
CA VAL A 1014 -42.02 27.36 10.49
C VAL A 1014 -41.97 25.92 10.96
N ARG A 1015 -41.98 25.72 12.28
CA ARG A 1015 -41.85 24.39 12.90
C ARG A 1015 -43.18 23.62 12.86
N PRO A 1016 -43.15 22.30 12.56
CA PRO A 1016 -44.30 21.43 12.82
C PRO A 1016 -44.69 21.50 14.30
N ASN A 1017 -45.98 21.39 14.59
CA ASN A 1017 -46.47 21.25 15.97
C ASN A 1017 -46.91 19.81 16.30
N GLY A 1018 -46.70 18.88 15.38
CA GLY A 1018 -46.86 17.45 15.60
C GLY A 1018 -46.66 16.65 14.32
N ILE A 1019 -46.08 15.46 14.45
CA ILE A 1019 -45.91 14.48 13.38
C ILE A 1019 -46.52 13.17 13.87
N THR A 1020 -47.23 12.46 13.00
CA THR A 1020 -47.72 11.11 13.29
C THR A 1020 -47.44 10.15 12.15
N ILE A 1021 -47.01 8.94 12.48
CA ILE A 1021 -46.80 7.83 11.53
C ILE A 1021 -47.80 6.74 11.90
N GLY A 1022 -48.68 6.37 10.96
CA GLY A 1022 -49.75 5.40 11.24
C GLY A 1022 -50.71 5.81 12.36
N GLY A 1023 -50.76 7.12 12.70
CA GLY A 1023 -51.53 7.66 13.82
C GLY A 1023 -50.79 7.68 15.17
N VAL A 1024 -49.56 7.18 15.24
CA VAL A 1024 -48.68 7.23 16.42
C VAL A 1024 -47.80 8.47 16.36
N ALA A 1025 -47.62 9.18 17.46
CA ALA A 1025 -46.82 10.39 17.49
C ALA A 1025 -45.32 10.10 17.28
N ALA A 1026 -44.68 10.84 16.37
CA ALA A 1026 -43.24 10.89 16.21
C ALA A 1026 -42.70 12.20 16.80
N THR A 1027 -41.46 12.17 17.30
CA THR A 1027 -40.79 13.37 17.81
C THR A 1027 -39.97 13.95 16.67
N TRP A 1028 -40.23 15.19 16.28
CA TRP A 1028 -39.37 15.83 15.29
C TRP A 1028 -38.02 16.16 15.93
N ASP A 1029 -36.91 15.87 15.25
CA ASP A 1029 -35.57 16.12 15.81
C ASP A 1029 -35.34 17.63 15.99
N THR A 1030 -34.88 18.02 17.17
CA THR A 1030 -34.58 19.41 17.54
C THR A 1030 -33.10 19.80 17.38
N GLY A 1031 -32.29 18.92 16.80
CA GLY A 1031 -30.87 19.09 16.54
C GLY A 1031 -30.51 20.33 15.71
N ASN A 1032 -29.37 20.94 16.07
CA ASN A 1032 -28.78 22.08 15.36
C ASN A 1032 -27.77 21.56 14.31
N ILE A 1033 -27.92 21.92 13.03
CA ILE A 1033 -26.91 21.67 11.99
C ILE A 1033 -26.04 22.93 11.87
N THR A 1034 -24.71 22.76 11.77
CA THR A 1034 -23.76 23.87 11.57
C THR A 1034 -22.97 23.66 10.29
N ASP A 1035 -23.12 24.58 9.33
CA ASP A 1035 -22.22 24.72 8.18
C ASP A 1035 -21.89 26.21 7.97
N GLY A 1036 -20.66 26.52 7.55
CA GLY A 1036 -20.21 27.89 7.26
C GLY A 1036 -20.30 28.90 8.42
N GLY A 1037 -20.41 28.43 9.67
CA GLY A 1037 -20.55 29.29 10.86
C GLY A 1037 -21.95 29.85 11.10
N THR A 1038 -22.98 29.36 10.40
CA THR A 1038 -24.39 29.71 10.67
C THR A 1038 -25.16 28.47 11.09
N THR A 1039 -25.73 28.48 12.30
CA THR A 1039 -26.54 27.38 12.82
C THR A 1039 -27.97 27.48 12.30
N THR A 1040 -28.45 26.46 11.59
CA THR A 1040 -29.88 26.32 11.23
C THR A 1040 -30.42 24.98 11.72
N SER A 1041 -31.54 25.00 12.44
CA SER A 1041 -32.15 23.79 13.04
C SER A 1041 -33.13 23.11 12.09
N ALA A 1042 -32.96 21.79 11.89
CA ALA A 1042 -33.95 20.79 11.43
C ALA A 1042 -34.58 20.94 10.02
N ALA A 1043 -33.75 20.95 8.98
CA ALA A 1043 -34.13 20.62 7.61
C ALA A 1043 -33.01 19.77 6.99
N ARG A 1044 -33.34 18.80 6.13
CA ARG A 1044 -32.34 18.07 5.32
C ARG A 1044 -31.54 19.10 4.53
N VAL A 1045 -30.21 19.01 4.51
CA VAL A 1045 -29.40 19.85 3.61
C VAL A 1045 -29.34 19.19 2.24
N ASP A 1046 -29.46 19.97 1.18
CA ASP A 1046 -29.19 19.48 -0.17
C ASP A 1046 -27.68 19.24 -0.39
N GLU A 1047 -27.32 18.75 -1.57
CA GLU A 1047 -25.92 18.47 -1.98
C GLU A 1047 -25.00 19.71 -1.90
N SER A 1048 -25.57 20.93 -1.75
CA SER A 1048 -24.86 22.21 -1.63
C SER A 1048 -24.81 22.74 -0.19
N GLY A 1049 -25.37 22.01 0.79
CA GLY A 1049 -25.41 22.42 2.20
C GLY A 1049 -26.58 23.34 2.59
N ASP A 1050 -27.50 23.63 1.66
CA ASP A 1050 -28.64 24.53 1.90
C ASP A 1050 -29.85 23.77 2.48
N PRO A 1051 -30.59 24.33 3.46
CA PRO A 1051 -31.74 23.64 4.08
C PRO A 1051 -32.93 23.48 3.13
N ASP A 1052 -33.38 22.24 2.93
CA ASP A 1052 -34.53 21.86 2.11
C ASP A 1052 -35.82 22.47 2.69
N ARG A 1053 -36.56 23.16 1.83
CA ARG A 1053 -37.77 23.91 2.18
C ARG A 1053 -39.01 23.04 2.33
N PHE A 1054 -38.94 21.77 1.96
CA PHE A 1054 -40.08 20.85 1.94
C PHE A 1054 -39.84 19.50 2.63
N SER A 1055 -38.71 19.31 3.31
CA SER A 1055 -38.42 18.05 4.03
C SER A 1055 -38.22 18.28 5.52
N VAL A 1056 -38.78 17.38 6.34
CA VAL A 1056 -38.69 17.38 7.81
C VAL A 1056 -38.07 16.07 8.26
N VAL A 1057 -37.33 16.09 9.36
CA VAL A 1057 -36.75 14.89 9.98
C VAL A 1057 -37.47 14.60 11.30
N ALA A 1058 -37.80 13.34 11.55
CA ALA A 1058 -38.42 12.92 12.80
C ALA A 1058 -37.79 11.65 13.35
N ASP A 1059 -37.53 11.64 14.65
CA ASP A 1059 -37.25 10.43 15.40
C ASP A 1059 -38.55 9.69 15.70
N PHE A 1060 -38.63 8.47 15.20
CA PHE A 1060 -39.75 7.58 15.44
C PHE A 1060 -39.28 6.32 16.14
N ASP A 1061 -39.73 6.15 17.38
CA ASP A 1061 -39.49 4.92 18.13
C ASP A 1061 -40.41 3.82 17.58
N VAL A 1062 -39.88 3.06 16.62
CA VAL A 1062 -40.60 1.95 16.00
C VAL A 1062 -40.99 0.90 17.03
N ALA A 1063 -40.09 0.55 17.94
CA ALA A 1063 -40.31 -0.45 18.97
C ALA A 1063 -41.46 -0.05 19.91
N ALA A 1064 -41.57 1.22 20.28
CA ALA A 1064 -42.66 1.72 21.14
C ALA A 1064 -43.95 2.04 20.38
N SER A 1065 -43.94 2.03 19.04
CA SER A 1065 -45.08 2.49 18.24
C SER A 1065 -46.28 1.54 18.27
N GLY A 1066 -46.03 0.24 18.47
CA GLY A 1066 -47.05 -0.81 18.34
C GLY A 1066 -47.60 -0.98 16.92
N LEU A 1067 -46.94 -0.40 15.91
CA LEU A 1067 -47.25 -0.64 14.50
C LEU A 1067 -46.70 -2.00 14.06
N ASN A 1068 -47.38 -2.65 13.12
CA ASN A 1068 -46.94 -3.94 12.60
C ASN A 1068 -45.74 -3.75 11.66
N SER A 1069 -44.65 -4.48 11.92
CA SER A 1069 -43.50 -4.64 11.01
C SER A 1069 -43.94 -5.15 9.63
N GLY A 1070 -43.21 -4.74 8.59
CA GLY A 1070 -43.49 -5.13 7.22
C GLY A 1070 -44.62 -4.35 6.54
N GLN A 1071 -45.15 -3.29 7.17
CA GLN A 1071 -46.23 -2.47 6.63
C GLN A 1071 -45.83 -1.00 6.47
N SER A 1072 -46.31 -0.40 5.38
CA SER A 1072 -46.18 1.05 5.14
C SER A 1072 -47.34 1.82 5.76
N TYR A 1073 -47.02 2.90 6.46
CA TYR A 1073 -47.99 3.78 7.10
C TYR A 1073 -47.88 5.21 6.59
N ASP A 1074 -49.02 5.88 6.52
CA ASP A 1074 -49.07 7.30 6.17
C ASP A 1074 -48.39 8.15 7.26
N ILE A 1075 -47.55 9.08 6.81
CA ILE A 1075 -46.95 10.11 7.64
C ILE A 1075 -47.80 11.37 7.52
N ILE A 1076 -48.28 11.90 8.65
CA ILE A 1076 -49.07 13.14 8.72
C ILE A 1076 -48.29 14.17 9.53
N VAL A 1077 -48.02 15.30 8.91
CA VAL A 1077 -47.34 16.45 9.53
C VAL A 1077 -48.34 17.56 9.78
N SER A 1078 -48.35 18.11 10.99
CA SER A 1078 -49.21 19.21 11.39
C SER A 1078 -48.43 20.49 11.60
N PHE A 1079 -48.94 21.60 11.07
CA PHE A 1079 -48.39 22.95 11.24
C PHE A 1079 -49.38 23.90 11.91
N PRO A 1080 -48.90 24.92 12.64
CA PRO A 1080 -49.76 25.96 13.20
C PRO A 1080 -50.50 26.73 12.09
N GLY A 1081 -51.84 26.79 12.14
CA GLY A 1081 -52.64 27.63 11.24
C GLY A 1081 -53.07 28.95 11.88
N ALA A 1082 -53.43 29.92 11.04
CA ALA A 1082 -53.94 31.22 11.48
C ALA A 1082 -55.24 31.04 12.29
N GLY A 1083 -55.26 31.53 13.54
CA GLY A 1083 -56.41 31.42 14.44
C GLY A 1083 -56.41 30.19 15.36
N GLY A 1084 -55.29 29.45 15.45
CA GLY A 1084 -55.11 28.37 16.45
C GLY A 1084 -55.60 26.99 16.01
N THR A 1085 -56.01 26.83 14.74
CA THR A 1085 -56.35 25.52 14.15
C THR A 1085 -55.16 24.99 13.35
N SER A 1086 -54.71 23.77 13.61
CA SER A 1086 -53.59 23.16 12.86
C SER A 1086 -54.00 22.81 11.42
N ARG A 1087 -53.05 22.96 10.49
CA ARG A 1087 -53.17 22.44 9.11
C ARG A 1087 -52.43 21.11 9.02
N LEU A 1088 -53.06 20.10 8.43
CA LEU A 1088 -52.50 18.76 8.28
C LEU A 1088 -52.06 18.55 6.83
N PHE A 1089 -50.89 17.95 6.65
CA PHE A 1089 -50.35 17.53 5.37
C PHE A 1089 -49.95 16.08 5.47
N THR A 1090 -50.40 15.27 4.52
CA THR A 1090 -49.89 13.91 4.34
C THR A 1090 -48.58 14.02 3.55
N ALA A 1091 -47.54 13.35 4.01
CA ALA A 1091 -46.25 13.28 3.32
C ALA A 1091 -46.39 12.60 1.95
N THR A 1092 -45.45 12.87 1.05
CA THR A 1092 -45.39 12.20 -0.26
C THR A 1092 -44.81 10.80 -0.17
N ASN A 1093 -43.98 10.53 0.85
CA ASN A 1093 -43.46 9.21 1.17
C ASN A 1093 -44.23 8.58 2.35
N GLN A 1094 -44.26 7.26 2.38
CA GLN A 1094 -44.77 6.47 3.51
C GLN A 1094 -43.59 5.92 4.32
N PHE A 1095 -43.79 5.73 5.62
CA PHE A 1095 -42.80 5.07 6.46
C PHE A 1095 -43.06 3.57 6.45
N PHE A 1096 -42.06 2.79 6.03
CA PHE A 1096 -42.10 1.34 6.18
C PHE A 1096 -41.57 1.00 7.56
N VAL A 1097 -42.37 0.29 8.35
CA VAL A 1097 -41.95 -0.20 9.66
C VAL A 1097 -41.04 -1.41 9.40
N PRO A 1098 -39.73 -1.33 9.69
CA PRO A 1098 -38.76 -2.38 9.38
C PRO A 1098 -39.12 -3.74 10.01
#